data_AF-A0A8K0XY64-F1
#
_entry.id   AF-A0A8K0XY64-F1
#
_cell.length_a   1.000
_cell.length_b   1.000
_cell.length_c   1.000
_cell.angle_alpha   90.00
_cell.angle_beta   90.00
_cell.angle_gamma   90.00
#
_symmetry.space_group_name_H-M   'P 1'
#
loop_
_entity.id
_entity.type
_entity.pdbx_description
1 polymer ?
#
loop_
_entity_poly.entity_id
_entity_poly.type
_entity_poly.pdbx_seq_one_letter_code
_entity_poly.pdbx_strand_id
1 'polypeptide(L)'
;MNTVSIFIAAMLVCLVIAVWLFRRVLQLRHGQPASVFAGAEKRPLNEQERAAIEGYLDSLTDSGISPAGAATLTLNASSNTVLSFTRSITRYGLSTDDPNKWRYYLDSVEVHLPPFWEQYITNDNNIELIRTETLPLIIALNGHTLQEYRSEAKKFTLERSEGLQASIRGKESEQIELLNIRQETHEEHALSRPDGLREAFLIVGAFLLSFLCVISPGVMVPWLLGGAIMLLAAAMWGLFAPPAKNTLREIHCLRGTPRRWGLFGESNQEQNNNISLGIIDLIYPPHWQPFIAHDLGNKTDIDIYLDRQVVRQGRFLSLHDEVTNFPLQQWMRNLTIAIGALLILLMLMLWAPLEMPLKMTLSWLKGAQTIETVCVEALEKINVRVGDTLRVSGTGMCNIQLPNTYTPRQNSPFTPFDCSQIVWNSAQTAPLPESDIVEKAIALSDTVNKQLHPDPGNDDNSKVSPQLALAIQKSGMVLLYDFSDIVLKTQALCISPDECVRLKNALVNLGNSKSWDALLRRARNGKLNGLNVILRPVSAESLENLVATSTAPFFIRETARAAQALNSPAPGGFVIISDEGADLVDQALPPMSLYDYPPREQWHEFQRLATMLTNTPFSAEGIITSIQTDANGTRHVTLHSIPDSVGQWRFVGTTLLFFVLVSSFIVNGILAVRRYQRYRHRLTSIHQYYESCFNPRLLPQTDDDPLY
;
A
#
# COMPACT_ATOMS: atom_id res chain seq x y z
N MET A 1 12.57 -17.87 2.31
CA MET A 1 11.75 -16.86 3.03
C MET A 1 11.17 -15.92 1.99
N ASN A 2 9.87 -15.99 1.79
CA ASN A 2 9.19 -15.54 0.58
C ASN A 2 9.07 -14.00 0.57
N THR A 3 9.24 -13.35 -0.57
CA THR A 3 9.10 -11.87 -0.73
C THR A 3 7.81 -11.34 -0.09
N VAL A 4 6.74 -12.14 -0.14
CA VAL A 4 5.45 -11.90 0.51
C VAL A 4 5.55 -11.65 2.03
N SER A 5 6.41 -12.38 2.76
CA SER A 5 6.57 -12.18 4.22
C SER A 5 7.27 -10.86 4.56
N ILE A 6 8.17 -10.39 3.69
CA ILE A 6 8.87 -9.11 3.86
C ILE A 6 7.89 -7.95 3.64
N PHE A 7 7.01 -8.05 2.65
CA PHE A 7 6.00 -7.02 2.38
C PHE A 7 4.93 -6.95 3.46
N ILE A 8 4.47 -8.08 4.00
CA ILE A 8 3.52 -8.10 5.12
C ILE A 8 4.15 -7.46 6.37
N ALA A 9 5.42 -7.76 6.65
CA ALA A 9 6.16 -7.13 7.75
C ALA A 9 6.31 -5.61 7.54
N ALA A 10 6.66 -5.18 6.32
CA ALA A 10 6.76 -3.77 5.98
C ALA A 10 5.43 -3.02 6.13
N MET A 11 4.31 -3.64 5.75
CA MET A 11 2.98 -3.05 5.90
C MET A 11 2.57 -2.90 7.37
N LEU A 12 2.85 -3.92 8.20
CA LEU A 12 2.62 -3.85 9.65
C LEU A 12 3.45 -2.76 10.32
N VAL A 13 4.72 -2.61 9.92
CA VAL A 13 5.60 -1.54 10.42
C VAL A 13 5.05 -0.16 10.04
N CYS A 14 4.58 0.02 8.81
CA CYS A 14 3.96 1.28 8.39
C CYS A 14 2.69 1.62 9.20
N LEU A 15 1.88 0.61 9.52
CA LEU A 15 0.67 0.78 10.34
C LEU A 15 1.01 1.20 11.77
N VAL A 16 2.05 0.60 12.37
CA VAL A 16 2.53 0.98 13.71
C VAL A 16 3.07 2.41 13.72
N ILE A 17 3.83 2.80 12.68
CA ILE A 17 4.35 4.17 12.54
C ILE A 17 3.21 5.18 12.39
N ALA A 18 2.18 4.87 11.59
CA ALA A 18 1.01 5.73 11.41
C ALA A 18 0.23 5.91 12.72
N VAL A 19 0.02 4.85 13.49
CA VAL A 19 -0.64 4.90 14.80
C VAL A 19 0.19 5.71 15.80
N TRP A 20 1.52 5.59 15.76
CA TRP A 20 2.42 6.34 16.63
C TRP A 20 2.42 7.84 16.30
N LEU A 21 2.50 8.20 15.01
CA LEU A 21 2.39 9.59 14.55
C LEU A 21 1.03 10.21 14.91
N PHE A 22 -0.05 9.45 14.77
CA PHE A 22 -1.39 9.90 15.12
C PHE A 22 -1.53 10.17 16.62
N ARG A 23 -1.00 9.29 17.48
CA ARG A 23 -0.94 9.53 18.94
C ARG A 23 -0.15 10.77 19.29
N ARG A 24 0.97 11.00 18.61
CA ARG A 24 1.83 12.18 18.82
C ARG A 24 1.13 13.48 18.43
N VAL A 25 0.38 13.49 17.32
CA VAL A 25 -0.44 14.64 16.89
C VAL A 25 -1.60 14.89 17.87
N LEU A 26 -2.22 13.85 18.42
CA LEU A 26 -3.26 13.99 19.44
C LEU A 26 -2.71 14.59 20.75
N GLN A 27 -1.50 14.17 21.16
CA GLN A 27 -0.80 14.71 22.33
C GLN A 27 -0.40 16.17 22.14
N LEU A 28 0.04 16.56 20.93
CA LEU A 28 0.36 17.95 20.61
C LEU A 28 -0.88 18.87 20.57
N ARG A 29 -2.08 18.30 20.31
CA ARG A 29 -3.35 19.04 20.35
C ARG A 29 -3.95 19.19 21.75
N HIS A 30 -3.57 18.36 22.72
CA HIS A 30 -3.87 18.60 24.12
C HIS A 30 -2.83 19.57 24.68
N GLY A 31 -3.14 20.86 24.54
CA GLY A 31 -2.24 21.98 24.79
C GLY A 31 -1.53 21.93 26.14
N GLN A 32 -0.26 22.36 26.11
CA GLN A 32 0.43 22.82 27.31
C GLN A 32 -0.38 23.96 27.95
N PRO A 33 -0.58 23.97 29.28
CA PRO A 33 -1.34 25.04 29.94
C PRO A 33 -0.64 26.38 29.72
N ALA A 34 -1.42 27.37 29.28
CA ALA A 34 -0.97 28.74 29.02
C ALA A 34 -0.23 29.32 30.24
N SER A 35 0.89 29.99 30.01
CA SER A 35 1.61 30.71 31.06
C SER A 35 0.75 31.86 31.59
N VAL A 36 0.33 31.77 32.85
CA VAL A 36 -0.57 32.70 33.56
C VAL A 36 -0.17 34.20 33.48
N PHE A 37 1.11 34.51 33.23
CA PHE A 37 1.60 35.87 32.99
C PHE A 37 2.21 35.96 31.59
N ALA A 38 1.36 36.02 30.56
CA ALA A 38 1.79 36.24 29.19
C ALA A 38 2.33 37.68 29.02
N GLY A 39 3.52 37.83 28.41
CA GLY A 39 4.15 39.13 28.18
C GLY A 39 5.08 39.64 29.29
N ALA A 40 5.27 38.88 30.37
CA ALA A 40 6.24 39.24 31.43
C ALA A 40 7.68 39.03 30.96
N GLU A 41 8.54 40.03 31.18
CA GLU A 41 9.98 39.91 30.98
C GLU A 41 10.59 39.06 32.11
N LYS A 42 11.60 38.25 31.78
CA LYS A 42 12.21 37.28 32.71
C LYS A 42 13.66 37.65 32.97
N ARG A 43 14.00 37.87 34.24
CA ARG A 43 15.36 38.14 34.71
C ARG A 43 15.79 37.09 35.74
N PRO A 44 17.07 36.66 35.79
CA PRO A 44 17.57 35.84 36.88
C PRO A 44 17.65 36.64 38.20
N LEU A 45 17.30 35.99 39.31
CA LEU A 45 17.36 36.57 40.66
C LEU A 45 18.82 36.75 41.12
N ASN A 46 19.16 37.92 41.66
CA ASN A 46 20.50 38.21 42.17
C ASN A 46 20.71 37.61 43.59
N GLU A 47 21.96 37.31 43.96
CA GLU A 47 22.26 36.64 45.24
C GLU A 47 21.93 37.51 46.46
N GLN A 48 22.11 38.83 46.34
CA GLN A 48 21.71 39.80 47.37
C GLN A 48 20.19 39.91 47.52
N GLU A 49 19.45 39.85 46.41
CA GLU A 49 17.97 39.84 46.42
C GLU A 49 17.46 38.57 47.08
N ARG A 50 18.08 37.43 46.77
CA ARG A 50 17.77 36.14 47.38
C ARG A 50 17.94 36.17 48.90
N ALA A 51 19.07 36.68 49.39
CA ALA A 51 19.31 36.81 50.83
C ALA A 51 18.29 37.73 51.53
N ALA A 52 17.85 38.80 50.85
CA ALA A 52 16.81 39.70 51.37
C ALA A 52 15.42 39.04 51.40
N ILE A 53 15.09 38.23 50.40
CA ILE A 53 13.84 37.46 50.34
C ILE A 53 13.82 36.39 51.44
N GLU A 54 14.88 35.60 51.57
CA GLU A 54 14.99 34.59 52.63
C GLU A 54 14.87 35.25 54.03
N GLY A 55 15.58 36.36 54.25
CA GLY A 55 15.46 37.11 55.50
C GLY A 55 14.11 37.81 55.74
N TYR A 56 13.31 38.04 54.70
CA TYR A 56 11.94 38.54 54.82
C TYR A 56 10.96 37.41 55.16
N LEU A 57 11.09 36.25 54.49
CA LEU A 57 10.31 35.06 54.77
C LEU A 57 10.51 34.58 56.21
N ASP A 58 11.75 34.60 56.72
CA ASP A 58 12.07 34.30 58.12
C ASP A 58 11.37 35.28 59.09
N SER A 59 11.34 36.57 58.76
CA SER A 59 10.65 37.58 59.58
C SER A 59 9.12 37.44 59.58
N LEU A 60 8.56 36.94 58.48
CA LEU A 60 7.14 36.59 58.36
C LEU A 60 6.78 35.38 59.23
N THR A 61 7.68 34.39 59.31
CA THR A 61 7.48 33.25 60.20
C THR A 61 7.58 33.64 61.68
N ASP A 62 8.50 34.53 62.06
CA ASP A 62 8.67 34.99 63.45
C ASP A 62 7.56 35.93 63.93
N SER A 63 7.03 36.78 63.03
CA SER A 63 6.02 37.79 63.40
C SER A 63 4.61 37.21 63.58
N GLY A 64 4.38 35.93 63.27
CA GLY A 64 3.07 35.28 63.39
C GLY A 64 1.98 35.88 62.49
N ILE A 65 2.33 36.81 61.59
CA ILE A 65 1.43 37.40 60.61
C ILE A 65 1.25 36.38 59.49
N SER A 66 0.35 35.42 59.71
CA SER A 66 -0.06 34.50 58.66
C SER A 66 -0.88 35.28 57.61
N PRO A 67 -0.44 35.34 56.33
CA PRO A 67 -1.25 35.92 55.26
C PRO A 67 -2.56 35.17 55.22
N ALA A 68 -3.66 35.91 55.15
CA ALA A 68 -5.04 35.45 55.36
C ALA A 68 -5.36 34.02 54.91
N GLY A 69 -5.11 33.03 55.79
CA GLY A 69 -5.43 31.62 55.55
C GLY A 69 -4.53 30.89 54.54
N ALA A 70 -3.39 31.45 54.15
CA ALA A 70 -2.44 30.82 53.23
C ALA A 70 -1.25 30.19 53.97
N ALA A 71 -0.84 29.00 53.51
CA ALA A 71 0.33 28.29 54.00
C ALA A 71 1.60 29.13 53.83
N THR A 72 2.55 28.93 54.76
CA THR A 72 3.89 29.57 54.78
C THR A 72 4.51 29.63 53.38
N LEU A 73 4.90 30.84 52.96
CA LEU A 73 5.55 31.08 51.67
C LEU A 73 6.95 30.43 51.67
N THR A 74 7.15 29.43 50.81
CA THR A 74 8.42 28.69 50.64
C THR A 74 8.95 28.83 49.22
N LEU A 75 10.27 29.01 49.08
CA LEU A 75 10.93 29.15 47.77
C LEU A 75 10.94 27.80 47.03
N ASN A 76 10.58 27.80 45.75
CA ASN A 76 10.57 26.61 44.87
C ASN A 76 11.58 26.75 43.73
N ALA A 77 11.79 25.73 42.90
CA ALA A 77 12.72 25.78 41.75
C ALA A 77 12.43 26.92 40.74
N SER A 78 11.19 27.42 40.68
CA SER A 78 10.79 28.56 39.84
C SER A 78 10.99 29.94 40.49
N SER A 79 11.47 30.02 41.74
CA SER A 79 11.74 31.27 42.44
C SER A 79 13.03 31.96 41.98
N ASN A 80 13.92 31.24 41.32
CA ASN A 80 15.17 31.78 40.76
C ASN A 80 14.95 32.70 39.54
N THR A 81 13.72 32.73 39.01
CA THR A 81 13.34 33.59 37.88
C THR A 81 12.38 34.68 38.34
N VAL A 82 12.79 35.94 38.16
CA VAL A 82 11.98 37.13 38.41
C VAL A 82 11.16 37.43 37.16
N LEU A 83 9.89 37.70 37.36
CA LEU A 83 8.95 38.16 36.33
C LEU A 83 8.71 39.66 36.53
N SER A 84 9.07 40.47 35.53
CA SER A 84 8.84 41.92 35.53
C SER A 84 7.74 42.29 34.54
N PHE A 85 6.77 43.09 34.98
CA PHE A 85 5.69 43.63 34.14
C PHE A 85 4.96 44.79 34.83
N THR A 86 4.23 45.58 34.04
CA THR A 86 3.39 46.67 34.53
C THR A 86 1.93 46.23 34.62
N ARG A 87 1.34 46.20 35.82
CA ARG A 87 -0.09 45.84 36.04
C ARG A 87 -0.72 46.60 37.21
N SER A 88 -2.05 46.68 37.22
CA SER A 88 -2.82 47.20 38.35
C SER A 88 -2.97 46.15 39.45
N ILE A 89 -2.83 46.57 40.72
CA ILE A 89 -3.06 45.70 41.89
C ILE A 89 -4.48 45.95 42.42
N THR A 90 -5.27 44.89 42.56
CA THR A 90 -6.61 44.98 43.17
C THR A 90 -6.59 44.42 44.59
N ARG A 91 -7.36 45.02 45.50
CA ARG A 91 -7.45 44.60 46.91
C ARG A 91 -8.85 44.10 47.26
N TYR A 92 -8.93 43.01 48.02
CA TYR A 92 -10.18 42.48 48.58
C TYR A 92 -10.04 42.27 50.08
N GLY A 93 -11.02 42.73 50.86
CA GLY A 93 -11.11 42.48 52.30
C GLY A 93 -11.93 41.22 52.56
N LEU A 94 -11.46 40.34 53.46
CA LEU A 94 -12.27 39.24 54.00
C LEU A 94 -12.79 39.66 55.37
N SER A 95 -14.08 40.02 55.40
CA SER A 95 -14.85 40.28 56.63
C SER A 95 -14.56 41.64 57.32
N THR A 96 -15.59 42.20 57.94
CA THR A 96 -15.65 43.56 58.50
C THR A 96 -14.91 43.75 59.83
N ASP A 97 -14.40 42.69 60.45
CA ASP A 97 -14.03 42.71 61.87
C ASP A 97 -12.51 42.90 62.11
N ASP A 98 -11.67 42.84 61.08
CA ASP A 98 -10.23 43.12 61.18
C ASP A 98 -9.77 44.18 60.15
N PRO A 99 -9.46 45.43 60.56
CA PRO A 99 -9.19 46.53 59.63
C PRO A 99 -7.86 46.42 58.84
N ASN A 100 -7.05 45.39 59.09
CA ASN A 100 -5.67 45.29 58.58
C ASN A 100 -5.39 44.01 57.77
N LYS A 101 -6.41 43.35 57.20
CA LYS A 101 -6.24 42.06 56.49
C LYS A 101 -6.76 42.11 55.05
N TRP A 102 -5.89 42.54 54.14
CA TRP A 102 -6.17 42.65 52.70
C TRP A 102 -5.57 41.48 51.91
N ARG A 103 -6.27 41.01 50.89
CA ARG A 103 -5.71 40.14 49.83
C ARG A 103 -5.48 40.94 48.56
N TYR A 104 -4.34 40.71 47.93
CA TYR A 104 -3.91 41.41 46.73
C TYR A 104 -4.00 40.48 45.51
N TYR A 105 -4.53 41.00 44.41
CA TYR A 105 -4.67 40.25 43.17
C TYR A 105 -4.05 41.01 42.01
N LEU A 106 -3.32 40.27 41.18
CA LEU A 106 -2.90 40.69 39.84
C LEU A 106 -3.81 39.96 38.85
N ASP A 107 -4.73 40.70 38.25
CA ASP A 107 -5.85 40.20 37.46
C ASP A 107 -6.68 39.16 38.23
N SER A 108 -6.42 37.87 38.00
CA SER A 108 -7.11 36.73 38.61
C SER A 108 -6.25 35.92 39.58
N VAL A 109 -4.98 36.31 39.77
CA VAL A 109 -4.02 35.58 40.61
C VAL A 109 -3.81 36.29 41.94
N GLU A 110 -4.04 35.58 43.03
CA GLU A 110 -3.71 36.06 44.38
C GLU A 110 -2.20 36.15 44.55
N VAL A 111 -1.71 37.29 45.05
CA VAL A 111 -0.29 37.56 45.27
C VAL A 111 -0.04 38.09 46.67
N HIS A 112 1.16 37.81 47.20
CA HIS A 112 1.59 38.35 48.48
C HIS A 112 2.30 39.69 48.28
N LEU A 113 1.76 40.73 48.91
CA LEU A 113 2.34 42.08 48.96
C LEU A 113 2.86 42.38 50.38
N PRO A 114 4.08 42.90 50.53
CA PRO A 114 4.56 43.39 51.81
C PRO A 114 3.66 44.47 52.43
N PRO A 115 3.32 44.40 53.74
CA PRO A 115 2.30 45.26 54.36
C PRO A 115 2.51 46.77 54.25
N PHE A 116 3.76 47.26 54.20
CA PHE A 116 4.02 48.71 54.12
C PHE A 116 4.02 49.25 52.69
N TRP A 117 3.86 48.39 51.68
CA TRP A 117 3.83 48.80 50.27
C TRP A 117 2.43 49.14 49.77
N GLU A 118 1.42 49.04 50.62
CA GLU A 118 0.03 49.42 50.30
C GLU A 118 -0.07 50.88 49.84
N GLN A 119 0.72 51.77 50.44
CA GLN A 119 0.75 53.20 50.10
C GLN A 119 1.43 53.50 48.75
N TYR A 120 2.23 52.56 48.24
CA TYR A 120 2.96 52.72 46.97
C TYR A 120 2.18 52.18 45.77
N ILE A 121 0.94 51.73 45.98
CA ILE A 121 0.06 51.25 44.90
C ILE A 121 -0.47 52.45 44.11
N THR A 122 -0.14 52.47 42.82
CA THR A 122 -0.66 53.38 41.80
C THR A 122 -1.60 52.65 40.85
N ASN A 123 -2.23 53.37 39.91
CA ASN A 123 -3.11 52.76 38.90
C ASN A 123 -2.33 51.77 38.01
N ASP A 124 -1.13 52.17 37.57
CA ASP A 124 -0.17 51.32 36.85
C ASP A 124 1.06 51.10 37.72
N ASN A 125 1.34 49.84 38.07
CA ASN A 125 2.46 49.49 38.93
C ASN A 125 3.51 48.71 38.17
N ASN A 126 4.78 49.13 38.24
CA ASN A 126 5.91 48.31 37.81
C ASN A 126 6.21 47.27 38.90
N ILE A 127 5.97 45.99 38.59
CA ILE A 127 6.01 44.89 39.55
C ILE A 127 7.09 43.91 39.12
N GLU A 128 7.96 43.56 40.07
CA GLU A 128 8.81 42.39 39.98
C GLU A 128 8.30 41.33 40.96
N LEU A 129 8.04 40.11 40.47
CA LEU A 129 7.55 39.01 41.30
C LEU A 129 8.31 37.71 41.07
N ILE A 130 8.29 36.85 42.09
CA ILE A 130 8.80 35.48 42.04
C ILE A 130 7.67 34.49 42.36
N ARG A 131 7.79 33.27 41.84
CA ARG A 131 6.85 32.19 42.16
C ARG A 131 7.33 31.42 43.38
N THR A 132 6.52 31.38 44.42
CA THR A 132 6.70 30.49 45.58
C THR A 132 5.80 29.26 45.45
N GLU A 133 5.88 28.30 46.37
CA GLU A 133 5.03 27.11 46.34
C GLU A 133 3.54 27.41 46.51
N THR A 134 3.19 28.43 47.29
CA THR A 134 1.81 28.71 47.69
C THR A 134 1.23 29.91 46.95
N LEU A 135 1.94 31.05 46.96
CA LEU A 135 1.49 32.31 46.37
C LEU A 135 2.67 33.09 45.76
N PRO A 136 2.55 33.70 44.58
CA PRO A 136 3.60 34.56 44.05
C PRO A 136 3.91 35.73 45.00
N LEU A 137 5.19 36.00 45.24
CA LEU A 137 5.68 37.06 46.12
C LEU A 137 6.17 38.24 45.29
N ILE A 138 5.68 39.44 45.60
CA ILE A 138 6.16 40.69 45.01
C ILE A 138 7.47 41.09 45.69
N ILE A 139 8.54 41.26 44.91
CA ILE A 139 9.88 41.59 45.39
C ILE A 139 10.30 43.04 45.12
N ALA A 140 9.66 43.70 44.15
CA ALA A 140 9.77 45.13 43.93
C ALA A 140 8.45 45.72 43.43
N LEU A 141 8.14 46.93 43.86
CA LEU A 141 6.97 47.70 43.46
C LEU A 141 7.35 49.16 43.23
N ASN A 142 7.15 49.66 42.02
CA ASN A 142 7.33 51.09 41.67
C ASN A 142 8.67 51.70 42.09
N GLY A 143 9.75 50.91 41.99
CA GLY A 143 11.11 51.33 42.37
C GLY A 143 11.50 51.04 43.82
N HIS A 144 10.55 50.61 44.68
CA HIS A 144 10.84 50.11 46.02
C HIS A 144 11.17 48.62 45.95
N THR A 145 12.23 48.20 46.65
CA THR A 145 12.72 46.82 46.64
C THR A 145 12.71 46.19 48.03
N LEU A 146 12.61 44.86 48.08
CA LEU A 146 12.60 44.09 49.34
C LEU A 146 13.88 44.29 50.17
N GLN A 147 14.98 44.72 49.57
CA GLN A 147 16.24 45.00 50.29
C GLN A 147 16.10 46.20 51.23
N GLU A 148 15.37 47.24 50.80
CA GLU A 148 15.18 48.48 51.56
C GLU A 148 14.06 48.34 52.61
N TYR A 149 13.20 47.34 52.44
CA TYR A 149 12.04 47.06 53.29
C TYR A 149 12.36 47.00 54.78
N ARG A 150 13.49 46.41 55.21
CA ARG A 150 13.86 46.35 56.64
C ARG A 150 14.13 47.73 57.25
N SER A 151 14.61 48.68 56.45
CA SER A 151 14.87 50.05 56.89
C SER A 151 13.59 50.91 56.85
N GLU A 152 12.74 50.69 55.85
CA GLU A 152 11.44 51.36 55.70
C GLU A 152 10.42 50.90 56.74
N ALA A 153 10.36 49.60 57.03
CA ALA A 153 9.44 49.03 58.02
C ALA A 153 9.60 49.68 59.40
N LYS A 154 10.83 50.02 59.81
CA LYS A 154 11.10 50.73 61.07
C LYS A 154 10.63 52.18 61.06
N LYS A 155 10.56 52.83 59.88
CA LYS A 155 10.04 54.20 59.73
C LYS A 155 8.51 54.19 59.80
N PHE A 156 7.84 53.27 59.10
CA PHE A 156 6.38 53.21 59.05
C PHE A 156 5.71 52.69 60.34
N THR A 157 6.41 51.96 61.20
CA THR A 157 5.91 51.66 62.55
C THR A 157 5.70 52.90 63.42
N LEU A 158 6.29 54.05 63.06
CA LEU A 158 6.15 55.31 63.79
C LEU A 158 5.05 56.23 63.21
N GLU A 159 4.56 55.98 61.99
CA GLU A 159 3.50 56.76 61.32
C GLU A 159 2.34 55.84 60.90
N ARG A 160 1.24 55.85 61.67
CA ARG A 160 0.01 55.11 61.32
C ARG A 160 -0.98 56.03 60.60
N SER A 161 -1.27 55.77 59.33
CA SER A 161 -2.26 56.51 58.51
C SER A 161 -3.55 55.71 58.29
N GLU A 162 -4.70 56.40 58.37
CA GLU A 162 -6.05 55.88 58.13
C GLU A 162 -6.37 55.77 56.62
N GLY A 163 -6.97 54.66 56.18
CA GLY A 163 -7.40 54.44 54.80
C GLY A 163 -8.92 54.58 54.63
N LEU A 164 -9.36 55.42 53.68
CA LEU A 164 -10.76 55.69 53.32
C LEU A 164 -11.56 54.43 52.93
N GLN A 165 -12.76 54.30 53.52
CA GLN A 165 -13.80 53.34 53.16
C GLN A 165 -14.55 53.75 51.88
N ALA A 166 -14.84 52.78 51.00
CA ALA A 166 -15.77 52.93 49.88
C ALA A 166 -16.99 52.01 50.08
N SER A 167 -18.17 52.50 49.73
CA SER A 167 -19.50 51.91 49.98
C SER A 167 -19.84 50.72 49.07
N ILE A 168 -20.37 49.63 49.63
CA ILE A 168 -20.88 48.44 48.92
C ILE A 168 -22.43 48.45 48.90
N ARG A 169 -23.04 48.23 47.74
CA ARG A 169 -24.51 48.15 47.54
C ARG A 169 -25.02 46.72 47.76
N GLY A 170 -26.14 46.57 48.47
CA GLY A 170 -26.74 45.27 48.85
C GLY A 170 -27.30 44.45 47.68
N LYS A 171 -27.11 43.13 47.77
CA LYS A 171 -27.47 42.08 46.78
C LYS A 171 -28.93 41.66 46.96
N GLU A 172 -29.80 41.93 45.99
CA GLU A 172 -31.10 41.25 45.89
C GLU A 172 -30.85 39.78 45.50
N SER A 173 -31.36 38.84 46.29
CA SER A 173 -31.19 37.40 46.05
C SER A 173 -32.06 36.97 44.87
N GLU A 174 -31.47 36.90 43.68
CA GLU A 174 -32.10 36.25 42.52
C GLU A 174 -32.28 34.76 42.81
N GLN A 175 -33.53 34.32 42.97
CA GLN A 175 -33.87 32.91 43.23
C GLN A 175 -33.86 32.12 41.92
N ILE A 176 -32.96 31.15 41.83
CA ILE A 176 -32.93 30.15 40.75
C ILE A 176 -33.71 28.92 41.25
N GLU A 177 -34.71 28.49 40.49
CA GLU A 177 -35.50 27.30 40.80
C GLU A 177 -34.99 26.11 39.99
N LEU A 178 -34.64 25.00 40.65
CA LEU A 178 -34.38 23.73 39.98
C LEU A 178 -35.72 23.04 39.72
N LEU A 179 -36.12 22.90 38.46
CA LEU A 179 -37.38 22.27 38.07
C LEU A 179 -37.26 20.74 38.10
N ASN A 180 -36.26 20.20 37.40
CA ASN A 180 -36.07 18.77 37.25
C ASN A 180 -34.63 18.44 36.82
N ILE A 181 -34.24 17.17 36.97
CA ILE A 181 -33.02 16.60 36.39
C ILE A 181 -33.46 15.52 35.41
N ARG A 182 -33.13 15.71 34.12
CA ARG A 182 -33.44 14.74 33.05
C ARG A 182 -32.17 14.15 32.46
N GLN A 183 -32.27 12.97 31.86
CA GLN A 183 -31.18 12.42 31.06
C GLN A 183 -31.21 12.98 29.64
N GLU A 184 -30.05 13.02 29.00
CA GLU A 184 -29.86 13.41 27.60
C GLU A 184 -30.74 12.56 26.65
N THR A 185 -31.39 13.23 25.70
CA THR A 185 -32.13 12.56 24.63
C THR A 185 -31.20 11.94 23.59
N HIS A 186 -31.70 11.04 22.74
CA HIS A 186 -30.86 10.39 21.72
C HIS A 186 -30.32 11.41 20.71
N GLU A 187 -31.09 12.45 20.42
CA GLU A 187 -30.73 13.54 19.51
C GLU A 187 -29.65 14.45 20.12
N GLU A 188 -29.79 14.82 21.40
CA GLU A 188 -28.77 15.59 22.13
C GLU A 188 -27.46 14.80 22.24
N HIS A 189 -27.55 13.49 22.51
CA HIS A 189 -26.38 12.59 22.56
C HIS A 189 -25.64 12.49 21.22
N ALA A 190 -26.34 12.67 20.09
CA ALA A 190 -25.71 12.65 18.78
C ALA A 190 -24.72 13.82 18.56
N LEU A 191 -24.91 14.96 19.25
CA LEU A 191 -23.99 16.11 19.21
C LEU A 191 -22.68 15.85 19.95
N SER A 192 -22.74 15.07 21.04
CA SER A 192 -21.57 14.72 21.85
C SER A 192 -20.83 13.48 21.34
N ARG A 193 -21.45 12.68 20.45
CA ARG A 193 -20.83 11.48 19.86
C ARG A 193 -19.68 11.87 18.90
N PRO A 194 -18.47 11.28 19.04
CA PRO A 194 -17.41 11.45 18.06
C PRO A 194 -17.83 10.93 16.67
N ASP A 195 -17.20 11.43 15.59
CA ASP A 195 -17.55 11.27 14.15
C ASP A 195 -17.74 9.84 13.57
N GLY A 196 -17.83 8.80 14.41
CA GLY A 196 -18.06 7.41 13.98
C GLY A 196 -16.87 6.82 13.23
N LEU A 197 -15.68 7.38 13.44
CA LEU A 197 -14.44 6.97 12.77
C LEU A 197 -13.99 5.58 13.21
N ARG A 198 -14.28 5.17 14.45
CA ARG A 198 -13.88 3.87 14.99
C ARG A 198 -14.50 2.74 14.17
N GLU A 199 -15.80 2.83 13.91
CA GLU A 199 -16.57 1.86 13.13
C GLU A 199 -16.08 1.81 11.68
N ALA A 200 -15.75 2.96 11.09
CA ALA A 200 -15.13 3.05 9.77
C ALA A 200 -13.79 2.28 9.70
N PHE A 201 -12.91 2.47 10.69
CA PHE A 201 -11.63 1.76 10.74
C PHE A 201 -11.80 0.24 10.92
N LEU A 202 -12.80 -0.21 11.67
CA LEU A 202 -13.11 -1.64 11.78
C LEU A 202 -13.52 -2.25 10.44
N ILE A 203 -14.35 -1.55 9.66
CA ILE A 203 -14.78 -2.00 8.31
C ILE A 203 -13.58 -2.04 7.36
N VAL A 204 -12.74 -1.01 7.35
CA VAL A 204 -11.53 -0.98 6.50
C VAL A 204 -10.55 -2.07 6.93
N GLY A 205 -10.40 -2.30 8.24
CA GLY A 205 -9.60 -3.41 8.78
C GLY A 205 -10.13 -4.78 8.35
N ALA A 206 -11.45 -4.96 8.30
CA ALA A 206 -12.06 -6.19 7.80
C ALA A 206 -11.77 -6.40 6.31
N PHE A 207 -11.91 -5.37 5.47
CA PHE A 207 -11.54 -5.45 4.05
C PHE A 207 -10.06 -5.82 3.86
N LEU A 208 -9.18 -5.28 4.70
CA LEU A 208 -7.75 -5.59 4.66
C LEU A 208 -7.48 -7.05 5.05
N LEU A 209 -8.14 -7.58 6.08
CA LEU A 209 -8.05 -8.99 6.44
C LEU A 209 -8.61 -9.91 5.35
N SER A 210 -9.72 -9.53 4.69
CA SER A 210 -10.26 -10.26 3.54
C SER A 210 -9.28 -10.28 2.35
N PHE A 211 -8.59 -9.17 2.08
CA PHE A 211 -7.53 -9.11 1.08
C PHE A 211 -6.34 -10.03 1.44
N LEU A 212 -5.87 -9.99 2.70
CA LEU A 212 -4.82 -10.87 3.17
C LEU A 212 -5.22 -12.35 3.10
N CYS A 213 -6.50 -12.66 3.33
CA CYS A 213 -7.04 -14.02 3.22
C CYS A 213 -6.82 -14.60 1.81
N VAL A 214 -7.04 -13.81 0.76
CA VAL A 214 -6.87 -14.24 -0.64
C VAL A 214 -5.41 -14.56 -0.97
N ILE A 215 -4.46 -13.76 -0.46
CA ILE A 215 -3.03 -13.87 -0.78
C ILE A 215 -2.30 -14.88 0.11
N SER A 216 -2.80 -15.10 1.34
CA SER A 216 -2.11 -15.92 2.33
C SER A 216 -2.12 -17.43 2.04
N PRO A 217 -1.14 -18.20 2.56
CA PRO A 217 -1.16 -19.66 2.52
C PRO A 217 -2.42 -20.22 3.22
N GLY A 218 -2.88 -21.40 2.76
CA GLY A 218 -4.16 -21.99 3.19
C GLY A 218 -4.33 -22.18 4.71
N VAL A 219 -3.23 -22.36 5.45
CA VAL A 219 -3.24 -22.55 6.91
C VAL A 219 -3.73 -21.30 7.66
N MET A 220 -3.50 -20.10 7.12
CA MET A 220 -3.87 -18.82 7.76
C MET A 220 -5.30 -18.37 7.43
N VAL A 221 -5.91 -18.95 6.38
CA VAL A 221 -7.25 -18.60 5.88
C VAL A 221 -8.34 -18.60 6.97
N PRO A 222 -8.52 -19.63 7.81
CA PRO A 222 -9.61 -19.63 8.79
C PRO A 222 -9.45 -18.52 9.84
N TRP A 223 -8.23 -18.19 10.23
CA TRP A 223 -7.94 -17.15 11.20
C TRP A 223 -8.21 -15.75 10.63
N LEU A 224 -7.77 -15.51 9.39
CA LEU A 224 -7.98 -14.23 8.71
C LEU A 224 -9.46 -14.00 8.37
N LEU A 225 -10.15 -15.04 7.89
CA LEU A 225 -11.59 -14.98 7.61
C LEU A 225 -12.40 -14.77 8.89
N GLY A 226 -12.09 -15.53 9.96
CA GLY A 226 -12.74 -15.36 11.26
C GLY A 226 -12.52 -13.95 11.83
N GLY A 227 -11.29 -13.43 11.73
CA GLY A 227 -10.96 -12.05 12.12
C GLY A 227 -11.75 -11.00 11.33
N ALA A 228 -11.84 -11.15 10.00
CA ALA A 228 -12.61 -10.24 9.16
C ALA A 228 -14.10 -10.22 9.54
N ILE A 229 -14.70 -11.40 9.78
CA ILE A 229 -16.11 -11.51 10.19
C ILE A 229 -16.33 -10.88 11.57
N MET A 230 -15.44 -11.11 12.53
CA MET A 230 -15.53 -10.50 13.86
C MET A 230 -15.45 -8.98 13.82
N LEU A 231 -14.55 -8.41 13.02
CA LEU A 231 -14.47 -6.96 12.83
C LEU A 231 -15.72 -6.38 12.18
N LEU A 232 -16.29 -7.06 11.17
CA LEU A 232 -17.55 -6.65 10.56
C LEU A 232 -18.71 -6.71 11.55
N ALA A 233 -18.82 -7.77 12.35
CA ALA A 233 -19.84 -7.91 13.37
C ALA A 233 -19.72 -6.79 14.43
N ALA A 234 -18.51 -6.49 14.90
CA ALA A 234 -18.25 -5.40 15.84
C ALA A 234 -18.58 -4.02 15.24
N ALA A 235 -18.26 -3.80 13.96
CA ALA A 235 -18.60 -2.55 13.27
C ALA A 235 -20.12 -2.38 13.11
N MET A 236 -20.82 -3.44 12.72
CA MET A 236 -22.29 -3.44 12.59
C MET A 236 -22.95 -3.23 13.94
N TRP A 237 -22.44 -3.85 15.01
CA TRP A 237 -22.91 -3.60 16.36
C TRP A 237 -22.77 -2.12 16.75
N GLY A 238 -21.62 -1.49 16.50
CA GLY A 238 -21.41 -0.06 16.77
C GLY A 238 -22.30 0.90 15.97
N LEU A 239 -22.80 0.47 14.81
CA LEU A 239 -23.69 1.26 13.95
C LEU A 239 -25.16 1.21 14.40
N PHE A 240 -25.63 0.06 14.90
CA PHE A 240 -27.05 -0.17 15.21
C PHE A 240 -27.37 -0.26 16.71
N ALA A 241 -26.37 -0.46 17.58
CA ALA A 241 -26.63 -0.58 19.00
C ALA A 241 -27.04 0.77 19.62
N PRO A 242 -28.10 0.79 20.47
CA PRO A 242 -28.47 2.00 21.21
C PRO A 242 -27.37 2.37 22.23
N PRO A 243 -27.24 3.67 22.58
CA PRO A 243 -26.30 4.10 23.60
C PRO A 243 -26.64 3.48 24.96
N ALA A 244 -25.61 3.12 25.72
CA ALA A 244 -25.80 2.61 27.07
C ALA A 244 -26.29 3.75 27.98
N LYS A 245 -27.17 3.45 28.94
CA LYS A 245 -27.71 4.48 29.86
C LYS A 245 -26.61 5.24 30.62
N ASN A 246 -25.48 4.58 30.90
CA ASN A 246 -24.35 5.18 31.61
C ASN A 246 -23.55 6.19 30.77
N THR A 247 -23.75 6.24 29.44
CA THR A 247 -23.07 7.22 28.57
C THR A 247 -23.89 8.49 28.35
N LEU A 248 -25.17 8.49 28.72
CA LEU A 248 -26.04 9.65 28.63
C LEU A 248 -25.74 10.60 29.80
N ARG A 249 -25.52 11.88 29.50
CA ARG A 249 -25.23 12.89 30.53
C ARG A 249 -26.52 13.36 31.21
N GLU A 250 -26.37 13.85 32.43
CA GLU A 250 -27.46 14.50 33.17
C GLU A 250 -27.59 15.97 32.74
N ILE A 251 -28.83 16.42 32.60
CA ILE A 251 -29.22 17.78 32.23
C ILE A 251 -30.07 18.34 33.36
N HIS A 252 -29.69 19.51 33.85
CA HIS A 252 -30.39 20.24 34.90
C HIS A 252 -31.33 21.26 34.27
N CYS A 253 -32.64 21.10 34.51
CA CYS A 253 -33.67 22.04 34.06
C CYS A 253 -33.84 23.12 35.15
N LEU A 254 -33.35 24.33 34.87
CA LEU A 254 -33.38 25.47 35.77
C LEU A 254 -34.40 26.50 35.28
N ARG A 255 -34.98 27.27 36.20
CA ARG A 255 -35.82 28.42 35.90
C ARG A 255 -35.27 29.65 36.60
N GLY A 256 -35.03 30.70 35.83
CA GLY A 256 -34.52 31.96 36.36
C GLY A 256 -34.38 33.03 35.28
N THR A 257 -33.79 34.17 35.63
CA THR A 257 -33.59 35.29 34.72
C THR A 257 -32.13 35.34 34.26
N PRO A 258 -31.82 34.99 33.00
CA PRO A 258 -30.46 35.15 32.48
C PRO A 258 -30.16 36.65 32.33
N ARG A 259 -29.05 37.10 32.92
CA ARG A 259 -28.60 38.50 32.88
C ARG A 259 -27.23 38.58 32.25
N ARG A 260 -27.05 39.64 31.44
CA ARG A 260 -25.75 40.00 30.87
C ARG A 260 -25.06 41.00 31.79
N TRP A 261 -23.87 40.66 32.27
CA TRP A 261 -23.03 41.58 33.04
C TRP A 261 -22.16 42.40 32.09
N GLY A 262 -22.46 43.69 31.96
CA GLY A 262 -21.63 44.64 31.24
C GLY A 262 -20.63 45.28 32.19
N LEU A 263 -19.33 45.00 32.01
CA LEU A 263 -18.28 45.84 32.58
C LEU A 263 -18.20 47.11 31.71
N PHE A 264 -18.57 48.25 32.28
CA PHE A 264 -18.45 49.53 31.59
C PHE A 264 -16.97 49.85 31.34
N GLY A 265 -16.54 49.92 30.09
CA GLY A 265 -15.23 50.47 29.72
C GLY A 265 -14.38 49.65 28.73
N GLU A 266 -14.71 48.39 28.44
CA GLU A 266 -13.92 47.58 27.52
C GLU A 266 -14.51 47.58 26.10
N SER A 267 -13.74 48.08 25.14
CA SER A 267 -14.11 48.11 23.72
C SER A 267 -14.13 46.70 23.12
N ASN A 268 -15.32 46.14 22.96
CA ASN A 268 -15.75 45.19 21.92
C ASN A 268 -14.99 43.87 21.66
N GLN A 269 -13.97 43.46 22.40
CA GLN A 269 -13.20 42.27 22.00
C GLN A 269 -13.54 40.91 22.66
N GLU A 270 -14.30 40.83 23.77
CA GLU A 270 -14.87 39.55 24.23
C GLU A 270 -16.25 39.74 24.90
N GLN A 271 -17.26 40.14 24.13
CA GLN A 271 -18.65 40.20 24.58
C GLN A 271 -19.30 38.81 24.81
N ASN A 272 -18.52 37.73 24.83
CA ASN A 272 -18.96 36.35 24.59
C ASN A 272 -19.27 35.52 25.84
N ASN A 273 -18.87 35.94 27.05
CA ASN A 273 -18.85 35.03 28.23
C ASN A 273 -19.56 35.53 29.50
N ASN A 274 -20.28 36.66 29.45
CA ASN A 274 -20.78 37.30 30.68
C ASN A 274 -22.30 37.17 30.88
N ILE A 275 -22.92 36.12 30.35
CA ILE A 275 -24.33 35.82 30.61
C ILE A 275 -24.38 34.81 31.75
N SER A 276 -24.96 35.20 32.88
CA SER A 276 -25.12 34.31 34.02
C SER A 276 -26.58 34.15 34.41
N LEU A 277 -26.89 32.99 34.95
CA LEU A 277 -28.11 32.71 35.69
C LEU A 277 -27.76 32.78 37.17
N GLY A 278 -27.99 33.94 37.80
CA GLY A 278 -27.51 34.24 39.14
C GLY A 278 -25.98 34.11 39.26
N ILE A 279 -25.50 33.02 39.86
CA ILE A 279 -24.06 32.74 40.10
C ILE A 279 -23.46 31.80 39.03
N ILE A 280 -24.29 31.18 38.20
CA ILE A 280 -23.84 30.19 37.21
C ILE A 280 -23.64 30.88 35.87
N ASP A 281 -22.40 30.90 35.37
CA ASP A 281 -22.09 31.42 34.04
C ASP A 281 -22.58 30.44 32.98
N LEU A 282 -23.32 30.91 31.98
CA LEU A 282 -23.89 30.08 30.93
C LEU A 282 -23.01 30.10 29.68
N ILE A 283 -22.70 28.92 29.15
CA ILE A 283 -21.93 28.76 27.92
C ILE A 283 -22.88 28.41 26.77
N TYR A 284 -23.04 29.35 25.83
CA TYR A 284 -23.93 29.20 24.69
C TYR A 284 -23.21 28.72 23.41
N PRO A 285 -23.88 27.94 22.55
CA PRO A 285 -23.40 27.67 21.20
C PRO A 285 -23.18 28.97 20.40
N PRO A 286 -22.12 29.05 19.58
CA PRO A 286 -21.75 30.30 18.89
C PRO A 286 -22.80 30.76 17.86
N HIS A 287 -23.58 29.85 17.27
CA HIS A 287 -24.61 30.19 16.29
C HIS A 287 -25.92 30.72 16.92
N TRP A 288 -26.07 30.65 18.25
CA TRP A 288 -27.25 31.17 18.95
C TRP A 288 -27.13 32.66 19.32
N GLN A 289 -25.92 33.23 19.24
CA GLN A 289 -25.60 34.61 19.63
C GLN A 289 -26.64 35.69 19.24
N PRO A 290 -27.14 35.75 17.98
CA PRO A 290 -28.10 36.80 17.60
C PRO A 290 -29.49 36.63 18.21
N PHE A 291 -29.84 35.44 18.70
CA PHE A 291 -31.17 35.13 19.19
C PHE A 291 -31.29 35.24 20.72
N ILE A 292 -30.18 35.10 21.47
CA ILE A 292 -30.15 35.08 22.94
C ILE A 292 -30.75 36.36 23.56
N ALA A 293 -30.58 37.51 22.90
CA ALA A 293 -31.00 38.80 23.44
C ALA A 293 -32.51 38.91 23.73
N HIS A 294 -33.35 38.12 23.05
CA HIS A 294 -34.80 38.18 23.21
C HIS A 294 -35.29 37.66 24.57
N ASP A 295 -34.55 36.73 25.17
CA ASP A 295 -34.92 36.06 26.41
C ASP A 295 -34.16 36.62 27.64
N LEU A 296 -33.23 37.57 27.44
CA LEU A 296 -32.48 38.19 28.53
C LEU A 296 -33.37 39.07 29.42
N GLY A 297 -33.20 38.97 30.74
CA GLY A 297 -33.95 39.75 31.73
C GLY A 297 -35.35 39.22 32.05
N ASN A 298 -35.85 38.25 31.28
CA ASN A 298 -37.14 37.59 31.51
C ASN A 298 -36.94 36.25 32.25
N LYS A 299 -37.95 35.81 33.02
CA LYS A 299 -37.90 34.48 33.65
C LYS A 299 -38.10 33.41 32.58
N THR A 300 -37.05 32.64 32.30
CA THR A 300 -37.06 31.59 31.26
C THR A 300 -36.56 30.27 31.81
N ASP A 301 -37.06 29.19 31.22
CA ASP A 301 -36.58 27.84 31.52
C ASP A 301 -35.32 27.57 30.70
N ILE A 302 -34.27 27.10 31.36
CA ILE A 302 -32.94 26.87 30.78
C ILE A 302 -32.47 25.47 31.17
N ASP A 303 -32.18 24.64 30.18
CA ASP A 303 -31.60 23.32 30.40
C ASP A 303 -30.08 23.43 30.24
N ILE A 304 -29.34 23.02 31.26
CA ILE A 304 -27.86 23.07 31.24
C ILE A 304 -27.24 21.71 31.56
N TYR A 305 -26.09 21.45 30.97
CA TYR A 305 -25.19 20.39 31.42
C TYR A 305 -24.43 20.82 32.69
N LEU A 306 -23.79 19.86 33.37
CA LEU A 306 -22.93 20.11 34.53
C LEU A 306 -21.73 21.04 34.22
N ASP A 307 -21.26 21.05 32.96
CA ASP A 307 -20.19 21.92 32.47
C ASP A 307 -20.69 23.32 32.06
N ARG A 308 -21.94 23.65 32.43
CA ARG A 308 -22.60 24.94 32.19
C ARG A 308 -22.93 25.24 30.72
N GLN A 309 -22.82 24.25 29.83
CA GLN A 309 -23.28 24.37 28.45
C GLN A 309 -24.82 24.35 28.37
N VAL A 310 -25.40 25.30 27.65
CA VAL A 310 -26.85 25.42 27.50
C VAL A 310 -27.35 24.51 26.37
N VAL A 311 -28.34 23.69 26.70
CA VAL A 311 -28.99 22.74 25.78
C VAL A 311 -30.28 23.29 25.22
N ARG A 312 -31.01 24.05 26.04
CA ARG A 312 -32.28 24.68 25.69
C ARG A 312 -32.45 25.97 26.46
N GLN A 313 -33.01 26.98 25.81
CA GLN A 313 -33.45 28.23 26.43
C GLN A 313 -34.84 28.60 25.90
N GLY A 314 -35.78 28.72 26.83
CA GLY A 314 -37.13 29.20 26.54
C GLY A 314 -37.90 28.27 25.59
N ARG A 315 -38.65 28.89 24.67
CA ARG A 315 -39.60 28.21 23.79
C ARG A 315 -38.98 27.72 22.49
N PHE A 316 -38.04 28.46 21.91
CA PHE A 316 -37.58 28.22 20.54
C PHE A 316 -36.14 27.71 20.45
N LEU A 317 -35.26 28.11 21.37
CA LEU A 317 -33.85 27.69 21.33
C LEU A 317 -33.72 26.33 21.99
N SER A 318 -33.59 25.27 21.20
CA SER A 318 -33.30 23.93 21.70
C SER A 318 -32.38 23.18 20.75
N LEU A 319 -31.35 22.52 21.30
CA LEU A 319 -30.45 21.65 20.53
C LEU A 319 -31.16 20.36 20.08
N HIS A 320 -32.15 19.90 20.85
CA HIS A 320 -32.99 18.76 20.48
C HIS A 320 -33.75 19.02 19.16
N ASP A 321 -34.45 20.16 19.05
CA ASP A 321 -35.19 20.49 17.82
C ASP A 321 -34.24 20.75 16.65
N GLU A 322 -33.04 21.28 16.91
CA GLU A 322 -32.00 21.48 15.89
C GLU A 322 -31.59 20.14 15.27
N VAL A 323 -31.34 19.10 16.08
CA VAL A 323 -30.93 17.79 15.57
C VAL A 323 -32.09 17.05 14.91
N THR A 324 -33.30 17.19 15.45
CA THR A 324 -34.51 16.59 14.87
C THR A 324 -34.82 17.15 13.48
N ASN A 325 -34.79 18.47 13.31
CA ASN A 325 -35.05 19.12 12.03
C ASN A 325 -33.84 19.09 11.08
N PHE A 326 -32.62 19.17 11.63
CA PHE A 326 -31.36 19.25 10.88
C PHE A 326 -30.33 18.22 11.39
N PRO A 327 -30.52 16.93 11.06
CA PRO A 327 -29.70 15.85 11.59
C PRO A 327 -28.23 15.97 11.18
N LEU A 328 -27.34 15.64 12.12
CA LEU A 328 -25.90 15.65 11.93
C LEU A 328 -25.47 14.66 10.83
N GLN A 329 -24.87 15.18 9.77
CA GLN A 329 -24.38 14.38 8.66
C GLN A 329 -22.91 14.01 8.87
N GLN A 330 -22.66 12.86 9.50
CA GLN A 330 -21.31 12.29 9.64
C GLN A 330 -20.79 11.82 8.27
N TRP A 331 -20.19 12.73 7.51
CA TRP A 331 -19.65 12.46 6.17
C TRP A 331 -18.26 11.80 6.21
N MET A 332 -17.45 12.13 7.24
CA MET A 332 -16.09 11.63 7.42
C MET A 332 -16.03 10.09 7.46
N ARG A 333 -16.97 9.45 8.16
CA ARG A 333 -17.06 7.98 8.21
C ARG A 333 -17.16 7.37 6.80
N ASN A 334 -18.11 7.83 6.00
CA ASN A 334 -18.32 7.29 4.66
C ASN A 334 -17.13 7.61 3.73
N LEU A 335 -16.52 8.79 3.90
CA LEU A 335 -15.30 9.15 3.18
C LEU A 335 -14.15 8.18 3.52
N THR A 336 -13.93 7.89 4.79
CA THR A 336 -12.85 6.97 5.22
C THR A 336 -13.06 5.55 4.69
N ILE A 337 -14.31 5.05 4.69
CA ILE A 337 -14.64 3.74 4.11
C ILE A 337 -14.40 3.75 2.60
N ALA A 338 -14.80 4.80 1.88
CA ALA A 338 -14.59 4.91 0.45
C ALA A 338 -13.09 4.95 0.10
N ILE A 339 -12.30 5.78 0.79
CA ILE A 339 -10.84 5.85 0.59
C ILE A 339 -10.18 4.51 0.92
N GLY A 340 -10.56 3.87 2.04
CA GLY A 340 -10.05 2.56 2.43
C GLY A 340 -10.39 1.46 1.42
N ALA A 341 -11.63 1.43 0.92
CA ALA A 341 -12.06 0.49 -0.11
C ALA A 341 -11.29 0.71 -1.43
N LEU A 342 -11.08 1.97 -1.85
CA LEU A 342 -10.30 2.32 -3.03
C LEU A 342 -8.84 1.86 -2.92
N LEU A 343 -8.21 2.07 -1.77
CA LEU A 343 -6.83 1.65 -1.51
C LEU A 343 -6.70 0.13 -1.63
N ILE A 344 -7.59 -0.63 -1.00
CA ILE A 344 -7.56 -2.09 -1.03
C ILE A 344 -7.91 -2.61 -2.43
N LEU A 345 -8.84 -1.97 -3.14
CA LEU A 345 -9.16 -2.29 -4.53
C LEU A 345 -7.92 -2.12 -5.42
N LEU A 346 -7.18 -1.02 -5.27
CA LEU A 346 -5.95 -0.78 -6.01
C LEU A 346 -4.86 -1.82 -5.66
N MET A 347 -4.72 -2.20 -4.39
CA MET A 347 -3.83 -3.29 -4.00
C MET A 347 -4.24 -4.62 -4.63
N LEU A 348 -5.55 -4.93 -4.69
CA LEU A 348 -6.06 -6.12 -5.34
C LEU A 348 -5.76 -6.15 -6.83
N MET A 349 -5.93 -5.02 -7.53
CA MET A 349 -5.62 -4.90 -8.97
C MET A 349 -4.13 -5.06 -9.27
N LEU A 350 -3.24 -4.61 -8.36
CA LEU A 350 -1.79 -4.71 -8.56
C LEU A 350 -1.21 -6.09 -8.19
N TRP A 351 -1.80 -6.78 -7.21
CA TRP A 351 -1.24 -8.02 -6.66
C TRP A 351 -1.91 -9.29 -7.19
N ALA A 352 -3.18 -9.24 -7.60
CA ALA A 352 -3.91 -10.40 -8.10
C ALA A 352 -4.27 -10.21 -9.59
N PRO A 353 -3.93 -11.16 -10.48
CA PRO A 353 -4.37 -11.10 -11.87
C PRO A 353 -5.88 -11.35 -11.92
N LEU A 354 -6.68 -10.29 -12.03
CA LEU A 354 -8.14 -10.39 -11.98
C LEU A 354 -8.79 -10.95 -13.24
N GLU A 355 -8.10 -10.97 -14.37
CA GLU A 355 -8.66 -11.47 -15.62
C GLU A 355 -9.09 -12.94 -15.52
N MET A 356 -8.27 -13.78 -14.90
CA MET A 356 -8.57 -15.20 -14.70
C MET A 356 -9.80 -15.43 -13.82
N PRO A 357 -9.87 -14.95 -12.55
CA PRO A 357 -11.04 -15.18 -11.69
C PRO A 357 -12.33 -14.57 -12.26
N LEU A 358 -12.26 -13.44 -12.97
CA LEU A 358 -13.43 -12.85 -13.63
C LEU A 358 -13.94 -13.71 -14.80
N LYS A 359 -13.04 -14.23 -15.65
CA LYS A 359 -13.42 -15.17 -16.73
C LYS A 359 -14.05 -16.44 -16.18
N MET A 360 -13.49 -17.00 -15.10
CA MET A 360 -13.97 -18.23 -14.46
C MET A 360 -15.35 -18.05 -13.82
N THR A 361 -15.56 -16.97 -13.06
CA THR A 361 -16.87 -16.72 -12.43
C THR A 361 -17.95 -16.44 -13.46
N LEU A 362 -17.61 -15.72 -14.54
CA LEU A 362 -18.52 -15.46 -15.64
C LEU A 362 -18.87 -16.74 -16.44
N SER A 363 -17.91 -17.65 -16.64
CA SER A 363 -18.18 -18.92 -17.31
C SER A 363 -18.99 -19.88 -16.45
N TRP A 364 -18.75 -19.92 -15.14
CA TRP A 364 -19.52 -20.73 -14.21
C TRP A 364 -20.98 -20.27 -14.14
N LEU A 365 -21.22 -18.95 -14.13
CA LEU A 365 -22.57 -18.38 -14.21
C LEU A 365 -23.29 -18.73 -15.52
N LYS A 366 -22.53 -18.92 -16.62
CA LYS A 366 -23.05 -19.30 -17.94
C LYS A 366 -23.24 -20.81 -18.12
N GLY A 367 -22.90 -21.62 -17.12
CA GLY A 367 -23.05 -23.07 -17.14
C GLY A 367 -21.92 -23.80 -17.87
N ALA A 368 -20.66 -23.57 -17.45
CA ALA A 368 -19.48 -24.25 -17.97
C ALA A 368 -19.65 -25.78 -17.99
N GLN A 369 -19.27 -26.41 -19.11
CA GLN A 369 -19.36 -27.86 -19.30
C GLN A 369 -17.99 -28.51 -19.33
N THR A 370 -17.91 -29.75 -18.86
CA THR A 370 -16.74 -30.63 -19.02
C THR A 370 -16.85 -31.34 -20.35
N ILE A 371 -15.98 -30.99 -21.30
CA ILE A 371 -15.93 -31.56 -22.64
C ILE A 371 -14.75 -32.53 -22.69
N GLU A 372 -15.05 -33.83 -22.78
CA GLU A 372 -14.05 -34.88 -22.99
C GLU A 372 -14.10 -35.34 -24.46
N THR A 373 -13.01 -35.17 -25.23
CA THR A 373 -12.95 -35.64 -26.62
C THR A 373 -11.61 -36.24 -26.98
N VAL A 374 -11.64 -37.35 -27.72
CA VAL A 374 -10.43 -38.09 -28.15
C VAL A 374 -10.15 -37.92 -29.66
N CYS A 375 -11.06 -37.27 -30.40
CA CYS A 375 -10.97 -37.11 -31.87
C CYS A 375 -11.19 -35.65 -32.29
N VAL A 376 -10.44 -35.20 -33.31
CA VAL A 376 -10.54 -33.85 -33.90
C VAL A 376 -11.96 -33.55 -34.38
N GLU A 377 -12.58 -34.50 -35.09
CA GLU A 377 -13.95 -34.36 -35.63
C GLU A 377 -15.01 -34.21 -34.54
N ALA A 378 -14.78 -34.79 -33.36
CA ALA A 378 -15.68 -34.67 -32.22
C ALA A 378 -15.60 -33.25 -31.64
N LEU A 379 -14.38 -32.70 -31.51
CA LEU A 379 -14.18 -31.34 -31.02
C LEU A 379 -14.67 -30.28 -32.01
N GLU A 380 -14.62 -30.54 -33.32
CA GLU A 380 -15.13 -29.61 -34.34
C GLU A 380 -16.66 -29.47 -34.30
N LYS A 381 -17.37 -30.58 -34.02
CA LYS A 381 -18.84 -30.60 -33.87
C LYS A 381 -19.32 -29.92 -32.59
N ILE A 382 -18.48 -29.90 -31.55
CA ILE A 382 -18.80 -29.27 -30.27
C ILE A 382 -18.42 -27.79 -30.35
N ASN A 383 -19.38 -26.90 -30.10
CA ASN A 383 -19.11 -25.46 -30.08
C ASN A 383 -18.48 -25.08 -28.74
N VAL A 384 -17.16 -25.15 -28.68
CA VAL A 384 -16.35 -24.89 -27.49
C VAL A 384 -16.38 -23.41 -27.10
N ARG A 385 -16.53 -23.08 -25.80
CA ARG A 385 -16.58 -21.71 -25.31
C ARG A 385 -15.48 -21.42 -24.30
N VAL A 386 -15.16 -20.13 -24.15
CA VAL A 386 -14.23 -19.68 -23.10
C VAL A 386 -14.83 -19.99 -21.73
N GLY A 387 -14.05 -20.71 -20.92
CA GLY A 387 -14.36 -21.13 -19.57
C GLY A 387 -15.02 -22.49 -19.42
N ASP A 388 -15.20 -23.25 -20.51
CA ASP A 388 -15.44 -24.68 -20.46
C ASP A 388 -14.17 -25.42 -20.01
N THR A 389 -14.33 -26.57 -19.34
CA THR A 389 -13.20 -27.44 -19.02
C THR A 389 -13.04 -28.45 -20.15
N LEU A 390 -11.85 -28.48 -20.74
CA LEU A 390 -11.52 -29.32 -21.87
C LEU A 390 -10.54 -30.40 -21.42
N ARG A 391 -10.89 -31.65 -21.67
CA ARG A 391 -10.02 -32.80 -21.47
C ARG A 391 -9.89 -33.54 -22.79
N VAL A 392 -8.73 -33.42 -23.41
CA VAL A 392 -8.48 -33.95 -24.74
C VAL A 392 -7.25 -34.83 -24.74
N SER A 393 -7.40 -35.98 -25.37
CA SER A 393 -6.29 -36.90 -25.62
C SER A 393 -6.29 -37.28 -27.09
N GLY A 394 -5.12 -37.42 -27.67
CA GLY A 394 -5.00 -37.70 -29.09
C GLY A 394 -3.55 -37.85 -29.51
N THR A 395 -3.33 -38.00 -30.80
CA THR A 395 -2.01 -37.93 -31.40
C THR A 395 -1.87 -36.62 -32.15
N GLY A 396 -0.78 -35.90 -31.90
CA GLY A 396 -0.53 -34.59 -32.47
C GLY A 396 0.95 -34.33 -32.65
N MET A 397 1.26 -33.19 -33.24
CA MET A 397 2.61 -32.72 -33.50
C MET A 397 2.94 -31.57 -32.54
N CYS A 398 4.09 -31.62 -31.85
CA CYS A 398 4.58 -30.46 -31.10
C CYS A 398 4.86 -29.31 -32.07
N ASN A 399 4.44 -28.10 -31.70
CA ASN A 399 4.68 -26.92 -32.52
C ASN A 399 6.18 -26.64 -32.64
N ILE A 400 6.63 -25.98 -33.71
CA ILE A 400 8.04 -25.66 -33.92
C ILE A 400 8.23 -24.16 -33.79
N GLN A 401 9.08 -23.74 -32.85
CA GLN A 401 9.38 -22.32 -32.66
C GLN A 401 10.35 -21.83 -33.73
N LEU A 402 10.01 -20.70 -34.38
CA LEU A 402 11.01 -19.92 -35.12
C LEU A 402 11.73 -18.94 -34.18
N PRO A 403 13.03 -18.67 -34.39
CA PRO A 403 13.85 -17.82 -33.51
C PRO A 403 13.37 -16.37 -33.30
N ASN A 404 12.34 -15.88 -34.01
CA ASN A 404 11.99 -14.45 -34.07
C ASN A 404 10.60 -14.08 -33.51
N THR A 405 9.84 -15.00 -32.92
CA THR A 405 8.45 -14.73 -32.48
C THR A 405 8.26 -15.08 -31.00
N TYR A 406 8.38 -14.04 -30.14
CA TYR A 406 8.03 -13.98 -28.71
C TYR A 406 8.86 -14.78 -27.69
N THR A 407 8.68 -14.39 -26.42
CA THR A 407 9.65 -14.36 -25.30
C THR A 407 10.26 -15.70 -24.85
N PRO A 408 11.54 -15.72 -24.46
CA PRO A 408 12.29 -16.94 -24.17
C PRO A 408 11.93 -17.52 -22.81
N ARG A 409 11.26 -18.68 -22.77
CA ARG A 409 11.60 -19.72 -21.79
C ARG A 409 12.63 -20.62 -22.47
N GLN A 410 13.87 -20.14 -22.44
CA GLN A 410 14.96 -20.53 -23.34
C GLN A 410 15.50 -21.96 -23.20
N ASN A 411 14.91 -22.81 -22.34
CA ASN A 411 15.44 -24.13 -22.02
C ASN A 411 14.33 -25.20 -22.04
N SER A 412 13.52 -25.27 -23.10
CA SER A 412 12.83 -26.55 -23.36
C SER A 412 13.87 -27.53 -23.90
N PRO A 413 14.05 -28.71 -23.28
CA PRO A 413 15.01 -29.70 -23.74
C PRO A 413 14.65 -30.26 -25.13
N PHE A 414 13.41 -30.07 -25.60
CA PHE A 414 12.96 -30.46 -26.94
C PHE A 414 13.24 -29.41 -28.03
N THR A 415 13.89 -28.28 -27.73
CA THR A 415 14.20 -27.24 -28.73
C THR A 415 14.83 -27.83 -29.99
N PRO A 416 14.32 -27.51 -31.20
CA PRO A 416 13.38 -26.41 -31.55
C PRO A 416 11.87 -26.73 -31.43
N PHE A 417 11.50 -27.92 -30.96
CA PHE A 417 10.10 -28.29 -30.74
C PHE A 417 9.60 -27.73 -29.40
N ASP A 418 8.38 -27.19 -29.42
CA ASP A 418 7.66 -26.67 -28.27
C ASP A 418 6.41 -27.52 -28.01
N CYS A 419 6.54 -28.46 -27.07
CA CYS A 419 5.45 -29.35 -26.70
C CYS A 419 4.46 -28.74 -25.69
N SER A 420 4.61 -27.46 -25.33
CA SER A 420 3.54 -26.70 -24.67
C SER A 420 2.43 -26.30 -25.64
N GLN A 421 2.69 -26.43 -26.95
CA GLN A 421 1.74 -26.16 -28.02
C GLN A 421 1.64 -27.39 -28.93
N ILE A 422 0.45 -27.93 -29.08
CA ILE A 422 0.22 -29.13 -29.89
C ILE A 422 -0.68 -28.79 -31.06
N VAL A 423 -0.19 -29.08 -32.26
CA VAL A 423 -0.98 -29.07 -33.48
C VAL A 423 -1.72 -30.39 -33.58
N TRP A 424 -3.05 -30.33 -33.50
CA TRP A 424 -3.94 -31.47 -33.59
C TRP A 424 -4.85 -31.35 -34.82
N ASN A 425 -4.49 -32.08 -35.87
CA ASN A 425 -5.24 -32.11 -37.13
C ASN A 425 -5.30 -33.55 -37.69
N SER A 426 -6.20 -33.77 -38.64
CA SER A 426 -6.35 -35.06 -39.35
C SER A 426 -5.51 -35.13 -40.63
N ALA A 427 -4.57 -34.19 -40.82
CA ALA A 427 -3.77 -34.12 -42.03
C ALA A 427 -2.60 -35.11 -41.98
N GLN A 428 -2.15 -35.55 -43.16
CA GLN A 428 -0.99 -36.42 -43.25
C GLN A 428 0.26 -35.67 -42.79
N THR A 429 1.04 -36.31 -41.90
CA THR A 429 2.27 -35.70 -41.37
C THR A 429 3.28 -35.44 -42.48
N ALA A 430 4.02 -34.34 -42.36
CA ALA A 430 5.08 -34.03 -43.30
C ALA A 430 6.13 -35.16 -43.29
N PRO A 431 6.67 -35.56 -44.45
CA PRO A 431 7.73 -36.54 -44.50
C PRO A 431 8.95 -36.05 -43.74
N LEU A 432 9.72 -36.99 -43.18
CA LEU A 432 10.98 -36.66 -42.52
C LEU A 432 11.91 -35.95 -43.51
N PRO A 433 12.59 -34.88 -43.07
CA PRO A 433 13.47 -34.13 -43.95
C PRO A 433 14.71 -34.96 -44.31
N GLU A 434 14.98 -35.04 -45.61
CA GLU A 434 16.18 -35.63 -46.20
C GLU A 434 17.03 -34.51 -46.83
N SER A 435 18.36 -34.63 -46.78
CA SER A 435 19.27 -33.63 -47.37
C SER A 435 20.51 -34.28 -47.98
N ASP A 436 20.63 -34.18 -49.30
CA ASP A 436 21.80 -34.61 -50.07
C ASP A 436 23.10 -33.93 -49.60
N ILE A 437 23.00 -32.70 -49.08
CA ILE A 437 24.15 -31.92 -48.58
C ILE A 437 24.68 -32.56 -47.30
N VAL A 438 23.77 -32.95 -46.41
CA VAL A 438 24.12 -33.64 -45.17
C VAL A 438 24.73 -35.01 -45.47
N GLU A 439 24.15 -35.77 -46.40
CA GLU A 439 24.69 -37.06 -46.83
C GLU A 439 26.12 -36.92 -47.36
N LYS A 440 26.39 -35.90 -48.18
CA LYS A 440 27.76 -35.60 -48.68
C LYS A 440 28.71 -35.18 -47.55
N ALA A 441 28.23 -34.43 -46.57
CA ALA A 441 29.03 -34.00 -45.41
C ALA A 441 29.39 -35.18 -44.50
N ILE A 442 28.43 -36.07 -44.22
CA ILE A 442 28.64 -37.33 -43.50
C ILE A 442 29.62 -38.20 -44.28
N ALA A 443 29.41 -38.39 -45.58
CA ALA A 443 30.28 -39.20 -46.42
C ALA A 443 31.74 -38.72 -46.43
N LEU A 444 31.98 -37.39 -46.42
CA LEU A 444 33.32 -36.82 -46.30
C LEU A 444 33.93 -37.06 -44.91
N SER A 445 33.17 -36.77 -43.85
CA SER A 445 33.63 -36.95 -42.46
C SER A 445 33.95 -38.41 -42.16
N ASP A 446 33.12 -39.33 -42.65
CA ASP A 446 33.26 -40.77 -42.46
C ASP A 446 34.46 -41.31 -43.23
N THR A 447 34.68 -40.88 -44.47
CA THR A 447 35.88 -41.24 -45.23
C THR A 447 37.14 -40.80 -44.50
N VAL A 448 37.17 -39.55 -44.01
CA VAL A 448 38.35 -39.03 -43.30
C VAL A 448 38.58 -39.78 -41.99
N ASN A 449 37.54 -39.97 -41.17
CA ASN A 449 37.66 -40.68 -39.91
C ASN A 449 38.09 -42.14 -40.13
N LYS A 450 37.48 -42.85 -41.09
CA LYS A 450 37.83 -44.24 -41.43
C LYS A 450 39.28 -44.38 -41.92
N GLN A 451 39.80 -43.39 -42.65
CA GLN A 451 41.18 -43.40 -43.12
C GLN A 451 42.19 -43.04 -42.02
N LEU A 452 41.83 -42.19 -41.07
CA LEU A 452 42.69 -41.78 -39.96
C LEU A 452 42.71 -42.81 -38.82
N HIS A 453 41.59 -43.49 -38.60
CA HIS A 453 41.39 -44.51 -37.56
C HIS A 453 40.98 -45.86 -38.17
N PRO A 454 41.90 -46.59 -38.83
CA PRO A 454 41.58 -47.88 -39.41
C PRO A 454 41.34 -48.94 -38.31
N ASP A 455 40.23 -49.67 -38.41
CA ASP A 455 39.94 -50.80 -37.52
C ASP A 455 40.91 -51.97 -37.80
N PRO A 456 41.57 -52.54 -36.78
CA PRO A 456 42.60 -53.57 -36.96
C PRO A 456 42.04 -54.94 -37.40
N GLY A 457 40.72 -55.08 -37.63
CA GLY A 457 40.07 -56.35 -37.97
C GLY A 457 39.23 -56.35 -39.25
N ASN A 458 39.21 -55.24 -40.02
CA ASN A 458 38.37 -55.10 -41.21
C ASN A 458 39.26 -54.90 -42.46
N ASP A 459 39.99 -55.96 -42.82
CA ASP A 459 41.09 -55.95 -43.80
C ASP A 459 40.67 -56.01 -45.28
N ASP A 460 39.38 -55.91 -45.61
CA ASP A 460 38.92 -56.12 -46.99
C ASP A 460 39.15 -54.92 -47.95
N ASN A 461 39.58 -53.75 -47.44
CA ASN A 461 39.70 -52.52 -48.25
C ASN A 461 41.08 -51.85 -48.25
N SER A 462 42.08 -52.42 -47.56
CA SER A 462 43.42 -51.84 -47.59
C SER A 462 44.19 -52.35 -48.82
N LYS A 463 44.41 -51.48 -49.81
CA LYS A 463 45.34 -51.77 -50.93
C LYS A 463 46.82 -51.80 -50.49
N VAL A 464 47.08 -52.06 -49.20
CA VAL A 464 48.40 -51.95 -48.56
C VAL A 464 48.70 -53.26 -47.84
N SER A 465 49.94 -53.75 -47.94
CA SER A 465 50.33 -54.99 -47.29
C SER A 465 50.24 -54.86 -45.76
N PRO A 466 49.73 -55.88 -45.04
CA PRO A 466 49.49 -55.82 -43.59
C PRO A 466 50.77 -55.56 -42.79
N GLN A 467 51.93 -55.97 -43.32
CA GLN A 467 53.25 -55.72 -42.73
C GLN A 467 53.65 -54.24 -42.76
N LEU A 468 53.27 -53.49 -43.80
CA LEU A 468 53.58 -52.06 -43.92
C LEU A 468 52.67 -51.23 -43.02
N ALA A 469 51.39 -51.59 -42.94
CA ALA A 469 50.44 -50.95 -42.03
C ALA A 469 50.88 -51.10 -40.56
N LEU A 470 51.28 -52.31 -40.14
CA LEU A 470 51.81 -52.57 -38.80
C LEU A 470 53.11 -51.80 -38.50
N ALA A 471 54.03 -51.69 -39.48
CA ALA A 471 55.28 -50.95 -39.31
C ALA A 471 55.03 -49.43 -39.14
N ILE A 472 54.07 -48.88 -39.89
CA ILE A 472 53.70 -47.47 -39.84
C ILE A 472 52.96 -47.16 -38.52
N GLN A 473 52.05 -48.02 -38.08
CA GLN A 473 51.38 -47.89 -36.79
C GLN A 473 52.39 -47.94 -35.62
N LYS A 474 53.37 -48.84 -35.68
CA LYS A 474 54.44 -48.94 -34.67
C LYS A 474 55.35 -47.70 -34.65
N SER A 475 55.44 -46.96 -35.75
CA SER A 475 56.17 -45.69 -35.84
C SER A 475 55.38 -44.46 -35.38
N GLY A 476 54.11 -44.64 -34.99
CA GLY A 476 53.24 -43.54 -34.58
C GLY A 476 52.86 -42.59 -35.71
N MET A 477 52.94 -43.03 -36.98
CA MET A 477 52.50 -42.26 -38.14
C MET A 477 51.15 -42.80 -38.64
N VAL A 478 50.31 -41.94 -39.20
CA VAL A 478 48.99 -42.29 -39.73
C VAL A 478 49.05 -42.31 -41.26
N LEU A 479 48.48 -43.35 -41.89
CA LEU A 479 48.50 -43.55 -43.33
C LEU A 479 47.14 -43.26 -43.95
N LEU A 480 47.05 -42.27 -44.84
CA LEU A 480 45.88 -42.10 -45.70
C LEU A 480 46.05 -42.97 -46.95
N TYR A 481 45.25 -44.04 -47.04
CA TYR A 481 45.33 -45.02 -48.12
C TYR A 481 44.58 -44.60 -49.40
N ASP A 482 43.61 -43.68 -49.30
CA ASP A 482 42.86 -43.16 -50.45
C ASP A 482 42.64 -41.65 -50.34
N PHE A 483 43.73 -40.91 -50.53
CA PHE A 483 43.70 -39.46 -50.57
C PHE A 483 42.82 -38.92 -51.71
N SER A 484 42.63 -39.69 -52.78
CA SER A 484 41.81 -39.28 -53.92
C SER A 484 40.32 -39.18 -53.56
N ASP A 485 39.82 -40.12 -52.74
CA ASP A 485 38.42 -40.13 -52.27
C ASP A 485 38.11 -38.89 -51.41
N ILE A 486 39.04 -38.49 -50.52
CA ILE A 486 38.89 -37.28 -49.70
C ILE A 486 38.76 -36.03 -50.59
N VAL A 487 39.59 -35.90 -51.62
CA VAL A 487 39.54 -34.76 -52.56
C VAL A 487 38.22 -34.74 -53.33
N LEU A 488 37.77 -35.89 -53.83
CA LEU A 488 36.52 -35.99 -54.59
C LEU A 488 35.29 -35.69 -53.72
N LYS A 489 35.23 -36.21 -52.49
CA LYS A 489 34.16 -35.93 -51.54
C LYS A 489 34.17 -34.49 -51.03
N THR A 490 35.35 -33.89 -50.86
CA THR A 490 35.47 -32.46 -50.55
C THR A 490 34.92 -31.60 -51.69
N GLN A 491 35.15 -31.98 -52.95
CA GLN A 491 34.55 -31.29 -54.10
C GLN A 491 33.04 -31.49 -54.19
N ALA A 492 32.54 -32.67 -53.80
CA ALA A 492 31.11 -32.97 -53.82
C ALA A 492 30.32 -32.10 -52.82
N LEU A 493 30.90 -31.81 -51.66
CA LEU A 493 30.31 -30.94 -50.64
C LEU A 493 30.55 -29.44 -50.94
N CYS A 494 31.80 -29.06 -51.22
CA CYS A 494 32.23 -27.65 -51.28
C CYS A 494 32.28 -27.15 -52.73
N ILE A 495 31.11 -27.03 -53.37
CA ILE A 495 30.99 -26.73 -54.81
C ILE A 495 31.43 -25.29 -55.11
N SER A 496 31.06 -24.34 -54.25
CA SER A 496 31.38 -22.92 -54.44
C SER A 496 32.88 -22.66 -54.22
N PRO A 497 33.51 -21.72 -54.96
CA PRO A 497 34.90 -21.33 -54.72
C PRO A 497 35.15 -20.81 -53.29
N ASP A 498 34.14 -20.17 -52.69
CA ASP A 498 34.24 -19.55 -51.36
C ASP A 498 33.98 -20.53 -50.21
N GLU A 499 33.49 -21.74 -50.51
CA GLU A 499 33.23 -22.78 -49.51
C GLU A 499 34.47 -23.63 -49.23
N CYS A 500 34.70 -23.93 -47.95
CA CYS A 500 35.77 -24.82 -47.46
C CYS A 500 37.19 -24.40 -47.85
N VAL A 501 37.46 -23.09 -48.02
CA VAL A 501 38.75 -22.56 -48.48
C VAL A 501 39.93 -23.10 -47.66
N ARG A 502 39.80 -23.15 -46.32
CA ARG A 502 40.86 -23.66 -45.44
C ARG A 502 41.15 -25.14 -45.68
N LEU A 503 40.11 -25.97 -45.80
CA LEU A 503 40.23 -27.40 -46.11
C LEU A 503 40.82 -27.62 -47.51
N LYS A 504 40.34 -26.91 -48.52
CA LYS A 504 40.88 -26.98 -49.89
C LYS A 504 42.36 -26.64 -49.92
N ASN A 505 42.78 -25.58 -49.24
CA ASN A 505 44.20 -25.19 -49.16
C ASN A 505 45.06 -26.22 -48.43
N ALA A 506 44.56 -26.78 -47.32
CA ALA A 506 45.26 -27.85 -46.61
C ALA A 506 45.45 -29.09 -47.48
N LEU A 507 44.42 -29.52 -48.21
CA LEU A 507 44.49 -30.65 -49.14
C LEU A 507 45.41 -30.37 -50.34
N VAL A 508 45.45 -29.14 -50.86
CA VAL A 508 46.40 -28.74 -51.91
C VAL A 508 47.85 -28.87 -51.44
N ASN A 509 48.12 -28.44 -50.20
CA ASN A 509 49.44 -28.55 -49.58
C ASN A 509 49.82 -30.02 -49.33
N LEU A 510 48.90 -30.83 -48.80
CA LEU A 510 49.10 -32.27 -48.56
C LEU A 510 49.31 -33.06 -49.86
N GLY A 511 48.58 -32.70 -50.92
CA GLY A 511 48.68 -33.34 -52.24
C GLY A 511 49.83 -32.84 -53.11
N ASN A 512 50.66 -31.90 -52.61
CA ASN A 512 51.73 -31.23 -53.35
C ASN A 512 51.28 -30.78 -54.75
N SER A 513 50.20 -29.98 -54.80
CA SER A 513 49.60 -29.44 -56.02
C SER A 513 49.69 -27.92 -56.04
N LYS A 514 49.66 -27.31 -57.23
CA LYS A 514 49.72 -25.83 -57.39
C LYS A 514 48.39 -25.14 -57.11
N SER A 515 47.26 -25.82 -57.34
CA SER A 515 45.91 -25.29 -57.11
C SER A 515 44.91 -26.42 -56.87
N TRP A 516 43.73 -26.07 -56.34
CA TRP A 516 42.63 -27.00 -56.13
C TRP A 516 42.20 -27.68 -57.44
N ASP A 517 42.05 -26.92 -58.54
CA ASP A 517 41.67 -27.47 -59.85
C ASP A 517 42.72 -28.42 -60.43
N ALA A 518 44.00 -28.18 -60.15
CA ALA A 518 45.08 -29.09 -60.55
C ALA A 518 45.04 -30.38 -59.73
N LEU A 519 44.71 -30.29 -58.42
CA LEU A 519 44.56 -31.45 -57.55
C LEU A 519 43.34 -32.29 -57.95
N LEU A 520 42.20 -31.65 -58.19
CA LEU A 520 40.96 -32.30 -58.60
C LEU A 520 41.10 -33.03 -59.93
N ARG A 521 41.79 -32.43 -60.92
CA ARG A 521 42.11 -33.11 -62.19
C ARG A 521 42.99 -34.34 -61.99
N ARG A 522 43.94 -34.30 -61.05
CA ARG A 522 44.77 -35.47 -60.72
C ARG A 522 43.95 -36.57 -60.03
N ALA A 523 43.03 -36.20 -59.14
CA ALA A 523 42.12 -37.14 -58.48
C ALA A 523 41.21 -37.84 -59.49
N ARG A 524 40.50 -37.09 -60.34
CA ARG A 524 39.57 -37.62 -61.35
C ARG A 524 40.24 -38.52 -62.38
N ASN A 525 41.47 -38.20 -62.78
CA ASN A 525 42.22 -38.98 -63.75
C ASN A 525 42.92 -40.21 -63.12
N GLY A 526 42.64 -40.53 -61.86
CA GLY A 526 43.22 -41.66 -61.14
C GLY A 526 44.73 -41.54 -60.86
N LYS A 527 45.34 -40.37 -61.09
CA LYS A 527 46.79 -40.14 -60.87
C LYS A 527 47.18 -40.07 -59.39
N LEU A 528 46.19 -40.04 -58.49
CA LEU A 528 46.39 -40.09 -57.04
C LEU A 528 46.11 -41.48 -56.44
N ASN A 529 45.68 -42.44 -57.26
CA ASN A 529 45.40 -43.81 -56.81
C ASN A 529 46.72 -44.49 -56.42
N GLY A 530 46.86 -44.90 -55.16
CA GLY A 530 48.10 -45.50 -54.61
C GLY A 530 49.11 -44.49 -54.04
N LEU A 531 48.78 -43.19 -54.00
CA LEU A 531 49.58 -42.20 -53.29
C LEU A 531 49.21 -42.23 -51.81
N ASN A 532 50.00 -42.96 -51.04
CA ASN A 532 49.82 -43.05 -49.59
C ASN A 532 50.41 -41.80 -48.93
N VAL A 533 49.55 -40.95 -48.36
CA VAL A 533 50.00 -39.76 -47.61
C VAL A 533 50.26 -40.17 -46.17
N ILE A 534 51.49 -39.99 -45.71
CA ILE A 534 51.88 -40.26 -44.33
C ILE A 534 51.77 -38.96 -43.54
N LEU A 535 50.97 -39.00 -42.47
CA LEU A 535 50.74 -37.88 -41.58
C LEU A 535 51.35 -38.15 -40.21
N ARG A 536 51.89 -37.11 -39.59
CA ARG A 536 52.17 -37.13 -38.15
C ARG A 536 50.84 -37.09 -37.39
N PRO A 537 50.74 -37.64 -36.16
CA PRO A 537 49.50 -37.65 -35.37
C PRO A 537 48.86 -36.26 -35.25
N VAL A 538 49.67 -35.23 -34.97
CA VAL A 538 49.19 -33.84 -34.87
C VAL A 538 48.61 -33.32 -36.19
N SER A 539 49.18 -33.73 -37.33
CA SER A 539 48.68 -33.34 -38.66
C SER A 539 47.41 -34.11 -39.04
N ALA A 540 47.28 -35.36 -38.60
CA ALA A 540 46.07 -36.17 -38.73
C ALA A 540 44.93 -35.56 -37.91
N GLU A 541 45.16 -35.25 -36.64
CA GLU A 541 44.19 -34.57 -35.76
C GLU A 541 43.83 -33.17 -36.30
N SER A 542 44.81 -32.42 -36.80
CA SER A 542 44.53 -31.13 -37.44
C SER A 542 43.68 -31.26 -38.71
N LEU A 543 43.86 -32.32 -39.50
CA LEU A 543 43.03 -32.56 -40.68
C LEU A 543 41.61 -32.94 -40.28
N GLU A 544 41.44 -33.80 -39.27
CA GLU A 544 40.14 -34.17 -38.72
C GLU A 544 39.37 -32.96 -38.18
N ASN A 545 40.03 -32.15 -37.34
CA ASN A 545 39.45 -30.91 -36.81
C ASN A 545 39.09 -29.91 -37.93
N LEU A 546 39.90 -29.82 -38.98
CA LEU A 546 39.65 -28.95 -40.11
C LEU A 546 38.44 -29.42 -40.93
N VAL A 547 38.28 -30.73 -41.11
CA VAL A 547 37.10 -31.33 -41.75
C VAL A 547 35.87 -31.08 -40.90
N ALA A 548 35.91 -31.40 -39.59
CA ALA A 548 34.80 -31.15 -38.67
C ALA A 548 34.36 -29.68 -38.65
N THR A 549 35.31 -28.74 -38.60
CA THR A 549 35.02 -27.29 -38.63
C THR A 549 34.47 -26.85 -39.99
N SER A 550 34.91 -27.46 -41.09
CA SER A 550 34.45 -27.11 -42.44
C SER A 550 33.08 -27.70 -42.77
N THR A 551 32.71 -28.84 -42.20
CA THR A 551 31.40 -29.48 -42.40
C THR A 551 30.32 -28.95 -41.45
N ALA A 552 30.69 -28.51 -40.24
CA ALA A 552 29.77 -27.95 -39.24
C ALA A 552 28.71 -26.95 -39.77
N PRO A 553 29.05 -25.91 -40.55
CA PRO A 553 28.03 -24.94 -41.02
C PRO A 553 27.00 -25.57 -41.97
N PHE A 554 27.33 -26.64 -42.68
CA PHE A 554 26.39 -27.34 -43.54
C PHE A 554 25.33 -28.07 -42.70
N PHE A 555 25.75 -28.78 -41.64
CA PHE A 555 24.83 -29.43 -40.71
C PHE A 555 23.88 -28.41 -40.07
N ILE A 556 24.41 -27.34 -39.49
CA ILE A 556 23.60 -26.32 -38.78
C ILE A 556 22.61 -25.62 -39.72
N ARG A 557 23.03 -25.31 -40.96
CA ARG A 557 22.16 -24.64 -41.94
C ARG A 557 21.04 -25.56 -42.41
N GLU A 558 21.36 -26.82 -42.69
CA GLU A 558 20.38 -27.80 -43.15
C GLU A 558 19.42 -28.22 -42.03
N THR A 559 19.88 -28.38 -40.78
CA THR A 559 18.98 -28.64 -39.63
C THR A 559 18.00 -27.49 -39.41
N ALA A 560 18.46 -26.23 -39.45
CA ALA A 560 17.59 -25.07 -39.32
C ALA A 560 16.57 -24.98 -40.47
N ARG A 561 16.99 -25.25 -41.71
CA ARG A 561 16.11 -25.28 -42.88
C ARG A 561 15.06 -26.37 -42.76
N ALA A 562 15.46 -27.55 -42.31
CA ALA A 562 14.56 -28.68 -42.11
C ALA A 562 13.52 -28.40 -41.00
N ALA A 563 13.94 -27.77 -39.90
CA ALA A 563 13.03 -27.32 -38.84
C ALA A 563 11.99 -26.32 -39.35
N GLN A 564 12.39 -25.37 -40.21
CA GLN A 564 11.46 -24.43 -40.85
C GLN A 564 10.48 -25.13 -41.79
N ALA A 565 10.93 -26.13 -42.54
CA ALA A 565 10.07 -26.88 -43.45
C ALA A 565 8.95 -27.63 -42.70
N LEU A 566 9.24 -28.13 -41.50
CA LEU A 566 8.27 -28.80 -40.64
C LEU A 566 7.25 -27.82 -40.00
N ASN A 567 7.53 -26.52 -39.96
CA ASN A 567 6.63 -25.52 -39.38
C ASN A 567 5.48 -25.08 -40.31
N SER A 568 5.03 -25.96 -41.20
CA SER A 568 3.91 -25.68 -42.12
C SER A 568 2.74 -26.62 -41.84
N PRO A 569 2.01 -26.44 -40.73
CA PRO A 569 0.87 -27.28 -40.41
C PRO A 569 -0.21 -27.13 -41.49
N ALA A 570 -0.84 -28.25 -41.85
CA ALA A 570 -1.94 -28.26 -42.80
C ALA A 570 -3.11 -27.37 -42.33
N PRO A 571 -3.87 -26.75 -43.25
CA PRO A 571 -5.01 -25.91 -42.91
C PRO A 571 -6.10 -26.70 -42.16
N GLY A 572 -6.71 -26.05 -41.16
CA GLY A 572 -7.75 -26.63 -40.30
C GLY A 572 -7.22 -27.45 -39.11
N GLY A 573 -8.12 -27.78 -38.18
CA GLY A 573 -7.81 -28.44 -36.92
C GLY A 573 -7.66 -27.48 -35.75
N PHE A 574 -7.04 -27.97 -34.67
CA PHE A 574 -6.89 -27.25 -33.40
C PHE A 574 -5.41 -27.13 -33.03
N VAL A 575 -5.03 -25.99 -32.48
CA VAL A 575 -3.74 -25.82 -31.80
C VAL A 575 -4.03 -25.65 -30.32
N ILE A 576 -3.62 -26.62 -29.51
CA ILE A 576 -3.84 -26.61 -28.07
C ILE A 576 -2.62 -26.00 -27.41
N ILE A 577 -2.80 -24.92 -26.66
CA ILE A 577 -1.71 -24.13 -26.08
C ILE A 577 -1.84 -24.16 -24.56
N SER A 578 -0.75 -24.52 -23.87
CA SER A 578 -0.65 -24.39 -22.42
C SER A 578 -0.24 -22.96 -22.04
N ASP A 579 -1.12 -22.22 -21.37
CA ASP A 579 -0.86 -20.84 -20.90
C ASP A 579 0.27 -20.78 -19.84
N GLU A 580 0.50 -21.89 -19.14
CA GLU A 580 1.56 -22.03 -18.14
C GLU A 580 2.91 -22.44 -18.74
N GLY A 581 2.92 -22.76 -20.04
CA GLY A 581 4.08 -23.32 -20.73
C GLY A 581 4.49 -24.69 -20.21
N ALA A 582 3.53 -25.48 -19.71
CA ALA A 582 3.76 -26.87 -19.33
C ALA A 582 3.70 -27.76 -20.58
N ASP A 583 4.62 -28.72 -20.67
CA ASP A 583 4.62 -29.71 -21.75
C ASP A 583 3.37 -30.58 -21.65
N LEU A 584 2.67 -30.75 -22.78
CA LEU A 584 1.40 -31.51 -22.88
C LEU A 584 1.62 -32.99 -23.23
N VAL A 585 2.88 -33.44 -23.18
CA VAL A 585 3.33 -34.72 -23.72
C VAL A 585 4.15 -35.48 -22.67
N ASP A 586 3.88 -36.77 -22.52
CA ASP A 586 4.56 -37.66 -21.55
C ASP A 586 5.82 -38.35 -22.12
N GLN A 587 6.62 -37.65 -22.93
CA GLN A 587 7.83 -38.22 -23.52
C GLN A 587 9.04 -38.04 -22.60
N ALA A 588 9.97 -39.01 -22.65
CA ALA A 588 11.23 -38.89 -21.94
C ALA A 588 12.05 -37.71 -22.48
N LEU A 589 12.49 -36.82 -21.58
CA LEU A 589 13.29 -35.66 -21.94
C LEU A 589 14.64 -36.11 -22.52
N PRO A 590 15.12 -35.48 -23.61
CA PRO A 590 16.45 -35.79 -24.14
C PRO A 590 17.54 -35.42 -23.13
N PRO A 591 18.69 -36.10 -23.15
CA PRO A 591 19.76 -35.90 -22.16
C PRO A 591 20.42 -34.51 -22.27
N MET A 592 20.36 -33.89 -23.45
CA MET A 592 20.88 -32.56 -23.73
C MET A 592 20.08 -31.93 -24.89
N SER A 593 20.15 -30.61 -25.06
CA SER A 593 19.42 -29.92 -26.12
C SER A 593 20.01 -30.21 -27.49
N LEU A 594 19.22 -30.08 -28.56
CA LEU A 594 19.67 -30.38 -29.93
C LEU A 594 20.94 -29.60 -30.32
N TYR A 595 21.02 -28.33 -29.93
CA TYR A 595 22.13 -27.45 -30.32
C TYR A 595 23.40 -27.67 -29.47
N ASP A 596 23.31 -28.45 -28.39
CA ASP A 596 24.48 -28.83 -27.61
C ASP A 596 25.22 -30.04 -28.21
N TYR A 597 24.57 -30.80 -29.10
CA TYR A 597 25.20 -31.94 -29.78
C TYR A 597 26.28 -31.47 -30.77
N PRO A 598 27.33 -32.28 -31.00
CA PRO A 598 28.29 -31.98 -32.05
C PRO A 598 27.57 -31.93 -33.42
N PRO A 599 27.92 -31.01 -34.33
CA PRO A 599 27.16 -30.76 -35.57
C PRO A 599 26.89 -32.00 -36.43
N ARG A 600 27.80 -32.98 -36.43
CA ARG A 600 27.65 -34.26 -37.15
C ARG A 600 26.49 -35.10 -36.61
N GLU A 601 26.31 -35.15 -35.29
CA GLU A 601 25.26 -35.93 -34.64
C GLU A 601 23.93 -35.17 -34.60
N GLN A 602 24.01 -33.83 -34.60
CA GLN A 602 22.86 -32.94 -34.54
C GLN A 602 21.77 -33.28 -35.58
N TRP A 603 22.15 -33.65 -36.82
CA TRP A 603 21.16 -34.01 -37.83
C TRP A 603 20.39 -35.30 -37.50
N HIS A 604 21.09 -36.34 -37.04
CA HIS A 604 20.45 -37.61 -36.67
C HIS A 604 19.58 -37.45 -35.43
N GLU A 605 20.04 -36.67 -34.44
CA GLU A 605 19.24 -36.34 -33.27
C GLU A 605 18.00 -35.53 -33.64
N PHE A 606 18.12 -34.58 -34.57
CA PHE A 606 16.98 -33.85 -35.11
C PHE A 606 15.98 -34.79 -35.81
N GLN A 607 16.44 -35.72 -36.65
CA GLN A 607 15.56 -36.72 -37.28
C GLN A 607 14.88 -37.62 -36.26
N ARG A 608 15.59 -38.02 -35.20
CA ARG A 608 15.04 -38.81 -34.09
C ARG A 608 13.94 -38.03 -33.36
N LEU A 609 14.21 -36.77 -33.00
CA LEU A 609 13.24 -35.89 -32.35
C LEU A 609 12.05 -35.60 -33.27
N ALA A 610 12.26 -35.31 -34.54
CA ALA A 610 11.19 -35.09 -35.51
C ALA A 610 10.29 -36.33 -35.65
N THR A 611 10.88 -37.54 -35.70
CA THR A 611 10.11 -38.79 -35.77
C THR A 611 9.29 -39.01 -34.50
N MET A 612 9.87 -38.71 -33.34
CA MET A 612 9.19 -38.84 -32.06
C MET A 612 8.06 -37.81 -31.94
N LEU A 613 8.34 -36.52 -32.17
CA LEU A 613 7.50 -35.36 -31.81
C LEU A 613 6.47 -34.95 -32.88
N THR A 614 6.49 -35.53 -34.07
CA THR A 614 5.47 -35.29 -35.11
C THR A 614 4.22 -36.17 -34.96
N ASN A 615 4.32 -37.27 -34.23
CA ASN A 615 3.21 -38.18 -33.97
C ASN A 615 3.25 -38.67 -32.51
N THR A 616 3.18 -37.73 -31.57
CA THR A 616 3.16 -38.05 -30.13
C THR A 616 1.75 -38.17 -29.60
N PRO A 617 1.47 -39.18 -28.75
CA PRO A 617 0.30 -39.14 -27.91
C PRO A 617 0.44 -37.95 -26.94
N PHE A 618 -0.65 -37.22 -26.76
CA PHE A 618 -0.73 -36.11 -25.83
C PHE A 618 -2.00 -36.18 -25.00
N SER A 619 -1.95 -35.55 -23.84
CA SER A 619 -3.10 -35.38 -22.96
C SER A 619 -3.09 -33.96 -22.44
N ALA A 620 -4.11 -33.17 -22.81
CA ALA A 620 -4.27 -31.82 -22.33
C ALA A 620 -5.57 -31.72 -21.52
N GLU A 621 -5.44 -31.24 -20.29
CA GLU A 621 -6.55 -31.01 -19.39
C GLU A 621 -6.45 -29.59 -18.83
N GLY A 622 -7.52 -28.81 -18.98
CA GLY A 622 -7.51 -27.43 -18.54
C GLY A 622 -8.81 -26.70 -18.82
N ILE A 623 -8.86 -25.46 -18.35
CA ILE A 623 -9.98 -24.55 -18.62
C ILE A 623 -9.59 -23.64 -19.77
N ILE A 624 -10.52 -23.44 -20.70
CA ILE A 624 -10.27 -22.62 -21.89
C ILE A 624 -10.27 -21.14 -21.52
N THR A 625 -9.15 -20.46 -21.74
CA THR A 625 -8.99 -19.04 -21.39
C THR A 625 -9.15 -18.10 -22.59
N SER A 626 -8.87 -18.60 -23.79
CA SER A 626 -9.06 -17.90 -25.06
C SER A 626 -9.22 -18.89 -26.21
N ILE A 627 -9.98 -18.47 -27.23
CA ILE A 627 -10.13 -19.17 -28.49
C ILE A 627 -9.87 -18.16 -29.60
N GLN A 628 -8.89 -18.41 -30.46
CA GLN A 628 -8.57 -17.57 -31.61
C GLN A 628 -8.59 -18.42 -32.87
N THR A 629 -8.94 -17.84 -34.01
CA THR A 629 -8.97 -18.55 -35.29
C THR A 629 -8.04 -17.85 -36.26
N ASP A 630 -7.03 -18.56 -36.75
CA ASP A 630 -6.09 -18.02 -37.73
C ASP A 630 -6.70 -17.90 -39.12
N ALA A 631 -6.01 -17.16 -39.99
CA ALA A 631 -6.32 -17.06 -41.42
C ALA A 631 -6.42 -18.42 -42.13
N ASN A 632 -5.72 -19.44 -41.63
CA ASN A 632 -5.73 -20.81 -42.17
C ASN A 632 -6.91 -21.66 -41.66
N GLY A 633 -7.82 -21.08 -40.85
CA GLY A 633 -8.97 -21.78 -40.28
C GLY A 633 -8.65 -22.69 -39.08
N THR A 634 -7.39 -22.71 -38.62
CA THR A 634 -6.98 -23.41 -37.40
C THR A 634 -7.47 -22.67 -36.16
N ARG A 635 -8.05 -23.41 -35.21
CA ARG A 635 -8.53 -22.85 -33.93
C ARG A 635 -7.47 -23.01 -32.84
N HIS A 636 -6.91 -21.91 -32.38
CA HIS A 636 -6.04 -21.86 -31.21
C HIS A 636 -6.88 -21.86 -29.94
N VAL A 637 -6.71 -22.90 -29.12
CA VAL A 637 -7.40 -23.08 -27.85
C VAL A 637 -6.35 -23.00 -26.74
N THR A 638 -6.37 -21.93 -25.96
CA THR A 638 -5.46 -21.78 -24.82
C THR A 638 -6.09 -22.39 -23.58
N LEU A 639 -5.35 -23.29 -22.93
CA LEU A 639 -5.73 -23.99 -21.72
C LEU A 639 -4.90 -23.49 -20.54
N HIS A 640 -5.58 -23.28 -19.42
CA HIS A 640 -4.97 -23.06 -18.12
C HIS A 640 -5.27 -24.24 -17.20
N SER A 641 -4.34 -24.60 -16.30
CA SER A 641 -4.55 -25.77 -15.45
C SER A 641 -5.82 -25.61 -14.60
N ILE A 642 -6.46 -26.74 -14.28
CA ILE A 642 -7.63 -26.73 -13.40
C ILE A 642 -7.13 -26.38 -12.00
N PRO A 643 -7.61 -25.28 -11.39
CA PRO A 643 -7.20 -24.94 -10.04
C PRO A 643 -7.68 -25.98 -9.05
N ASP A 644 -6.81 -26.37 -8.12
CA ASP A 644 -7.16 -27.16 -6.94
C ASP A 644 -8.36 -26.57 -6.20
N SER A 645 -9.05 -27.37 -5.40
CA SER A 645 -10.22 -26.93 -4.60
C SER A 645 -9.95 -25.63 -3.80
N VAL A 646 -8.73 -25.46 -3.28
CA VAL A 646 -8.29 -24.23 -2.59
C VAL A 646 -8.14 -23.04 -3.55
N GLY A 647 -7.64 -23.27 -4.77
CA GLY A 647 -7.54 -22.26 -5.82
C GLY A 647 -8.91 -21.76 -6.28
N GLN A 648 -9.90 -22.67 -6.38
CA GLN A 648 -11.28 -22.31 -6.72
C GLN A 648 -11.90 -21.36 -5.69
N TRP A 649 -11.77 -21.67 -4.39
CA TRP A 649 -12.24 -20.78 -3.32
C TRP A 649 -11.55 -19.41 -3.34
N ARG A 650 -10.27 -19.35 -3.69
CA ARG A 650 -9.55 -18.08 -3.84
C ARG A 650 -10.09 -17.26 -5.01
N PHE A 651 -10.37 -17.87 -6.15
CA PHE A 651 -10.95 -17.15 -7.29
C PHE A 651 -12.34 -16.58 -6.94
N VAL A 652 -13.23 -17.39 -6.35
CA VAL A 652 -14.55 -16.93 -5.90
C VAL A 652 -14.44 -15.84 -4.83
N GLY A 653 -13.54 -16.01 -3.87
CA GLY A 653 -13.28 -15.02 -2.82
C GLY A 653 -12.76 -13.69 -3.39
N THR A 654 -11.88 -13.76 -4.39
CA THR A 654 -11.30 -12.59 -5.07
C THR A 654 -12.37 -11.81 -5.82
N THR A 655 -13.24 -12.48 -6.56
CA THR A 655 -14.33 -11.82 -7.28
C THR A 655 -15.35 -11.22 -6.33
N LEU A 656 -15.72 -11.94 -5.26
CA LEU A 656 -16.66 -11.43 -4.26
C LEU A 656 -16.10 -10.19 -3.58
N LEU A 657 -14.83 -10.23 -3.15
CA LEU A 657 -14.16 -9.09 -2.56
C LEU A 657 -14.09 -7.91 -3.52
N PHE A 658 -13.78 -8.14 -4.80
CA PHE A 658 -13.78 -7.10 -5.83
C PHE A 658 -15.13 -6.39 -5.93
N PHE A 659 -16.23 -7.13 -6.06
CA PHE A 659 -17.58 -6.53 -6.13
C PHE A 659 -17.97 -5.80 -4.84
N VAL A 660 -17.62 -6.34 -3.67
CA VAL A 660 -17.87 -5.68 -2.37
C VAL A 660 -17.09 -4.38 -2.26
N LEU A 661 -15.82 -4.35 -2.67
CA LEU A 661 -15.00 -3.14 -2.64
C LEU A 661 -15.51 -2.06 -3.62
N VAL A 662 -15.86 -2.44 -4.84
CA VAL A 662 -16.40 -1.52 -5.85
C VAL A 662 -17.74 -0.94 -5.39
N SER A 663 -18.67 -1.78 -4.92
CA SER A 663 -19.97 -1.32 -4.41
C SER A 663 -19.81 -0.42 -3.18
N SER A 664 -18.92 -0.80 -2.24
CA SER A 664 -18.61 0.01 -1.07
C SER A 664 -18.03 1.37 -1.44
N PHE A 665 -17.09 1.43 -2.39
CA PHE A 665 -16.50 2.68 -2.88
C PHE A 665 -17.56 3.61 -3.50
N ILE A 666 -18.40 3.08 -4.39
CA ILE A 666 -19.43 3.88 -5.09
C ILE A 666 -20.50 4.38 -4.10
N VAL A 667 -21.08 3.48 -3.31
CA VAL A 667 -22.17 3.82 -2.37
C VAL A 667 -21.67 4.79 -1.30
N ASN A 668 -20.54 4.49 -0.65
CA ASN A 668 -20.02 5.36 0.40
C ASN A 668 -19.47 6.68 -0.18
N GLY A 669 -18.93 6.68 -1.39
CA GLY A 669 -18.51 7.90 -2.10
C GLY A 669 -19.70 8.84 -2.36
N ILE A 670 -20.79 8.33 -2.94
CA ILE A 670 -22.01 9.12 -3.19
C ILE A 670 -22.60 9.64 -1.87
N LEU A 671 -22.68 8.78 -0.85
CA LEU A 671 -23.18 9.18 0.46
C LEU A 671 -22.27 10.24 1.11
N ALA A 672 -20.95 10.13 1.00
CA ALA A 672 -20.01 11.11 1.54
C ALA A 672 -20.22 12.48 0.91
N VAL A 673 -20.35 12.55 -0.43
CA VAL A 673 -20.58 13.82 -1.14
C VAL A 673 -21.93 14.44 -0.75
N ARG A 674 -23.02 13.65 -0.78
CA ARG A 674 -24.36 14.13 -0.38
C ARG A 674 -24.38 14.64 1.06
N ARG A 675 -23.72 13.92 1.98
CA ARG A 675 -23.63 14.31 3.40
C ARG A 675 -22.76 15.54 3.60
N TYR A 676 -21.66 15.66 2.87
CA TYR A 676 -20.79 16.84 2.91
C TYR A 676 -21.52 18.10 2.44
N GLN A 677 -22.28 18.02 1.35
CA GLN A 677 -23.11 19.14 0.87
C GLN A 677 -24.12 19.58 1.93
N ARG A 678 -24.86 18.63 2.53
CA ARG A 678 -25.82 18.93 3.60
C ARG A 678 -25.16 19.49 4.85
N TYR A 679 -24.00 18.97 5.24
CA TYR A 679 -23.21 19.50 6.36
C TYR A 679 -22.84 20.97 6.13
N ARG A 680 -22.43 21.32 4.91
CA ARG A 680 -22.04 22.70 4.56
C ARG A 680 -23.21 23.69 4.63
N HIS A 681 -24.42 23.25 4.27
CA HIS A 681 -25.64 24.07 4.34
C HIS A 681 -26.38 24.00 5.68
N ARG A 682 -25.96 23.11 6.60
CA ARG A 682 -26.67 22.88 7.88
C ARG A 682 -26.79 24.15 8.71
N LEU A 683 -25.67 24.85 8.95
CA LEU A 683 -25.66 26.01 9.84
C LEU A 683 -26.50 27.18 9.28
N THR A 684 -26.47 27.38 7.97
CA THR A 684 -27.32 28.38 7.30
C THR A 684 -28.80 28.05 7.42
N SER A 685 -29.19 26.78 7.27
CA SER A 685 -30.58 26.36 7.43
C SER A 685 -31.07 26.46 8.88
N ILE A 686 -30.20 26.17 9.86
CA ILE A 686 -30.51 26.37 11.29
C ILE A 686 -30.74 27.85 11.58
N HIS A 687 -29.89 28.73 11.03
CA HIS A 687 -30.04 30.17 11.20
C HIS A 687 -31.38 30.67 10.63
N GLN A 688 -31.71 30.27 9.40
CA GLN A 688 -33.00 30.59 8.76
C GLN A 688 -34.20 30.04 9.56
N TYR A 689 -34.07 28.83 10.12
CA TYR A 689 -35.11 28.26 10.98
C TYR A 689 -35.37 29.13 12.21
N TYR A 690 -34.33 29.52 12.95
CA TYR A 690 -34.51 30.38 14.11
C TYR A 690 -34.97 31.79 13.74
N GLU A 691 -34.47 32.38 12.64
CA GLU A 691 -34.99 33.66 12.12
C GLU A 691 -36.50 33.58 11.86
N SER A 692 -36.99 32.48 11.29
CA SER A 692 -38.43 32.28 11.05
C SER A 692 -39.24 32.14 12.35
N CYS A 693 -38.68 31.50 13.39
CA CYS A 693 -39.33 31.34 14.68
C CYS A 693 -39.46 32.67 15.45
N PHE A 694 -38.42 33.51 15.39
CA PHE A 694 -38.42 34.81 16.08
C PHE A 694 -39.09 35.93 15.24
N ASN A 695 -39.12 35.81 13.91
CA ASN A 695 -39.74 36.77 12.98
C ASN A 695 -40.72 36.09 11.99
N PRO A 696 -41.97 35.81 12.39
CA PRO A 696 -42.94 35.04 11.59
C PRO A 696 -43.50 35.74 10.33
N ARG A 697 -42.88 36.80 9.81
CA ARG A 697 -43.40 37.61 8.68
C ARG A 697 -42.38 37.84 7.56
N LEU A 698 -41.84 36.79 6.94
CA LEU A 698 -41.08 36.89 5.68
C LEU A 698 -41.24 35.64 4.78
N LEU A 699 -42.46 35.12 4.62
CA LEU A 699 -42.79 34.28 3.47
C LEU A 699 -43.82 35.03 2.61
N PRO A 700 -43.58 35.26 1.31
CA PRO A 700 -44.68 35.54 0.41
C PRO A 700 -45.58 34.30 0.39
N GLN A 701 -46.90 34.49 0.52
CA GLN A 701 -47.87 33.43 0.24
C GLN A 701 -47.61 32.94 -1.19
N THR A 702 -47.03 31.75 -1.33
CA THR A 702 -47.17 30.98 -2.55
C THR A 702 -48.57 30.40 -2.54
N ASP A 703 -49.41 30.92 -3.42
CA ASP A 703 -50.72 30.35 -3.73
C ASP A 703 -50.60 28.85 -3.99
N ASP A 704 -51.55 28.13 -3.41
CA ASP A 704 -51.75 26.69 -3.55
C ASP A 704 -51.85 26.29 -5.03
N ASP A 705 -50.92 25.45 -5.48
CA ASP A 705 -51.14 24.54 -6.61
C ASP A 705 -51.06 23.10 -6.06
N PRO A 706 -52.18 22.35 -6.02
CA PRO A 706 -52.18 21.01 -5.47
C PRO A 706 -51.96 19.99 -6.61
N LEU A 707 -50.87 19.22 -6.57
CA LEU A 707 -50.83 17.93 -7.27
C LEU A 707 -49.79 16.98 -6.66
N TYR A 708 -50.30 15.80 -6.28
CA TYR A 708 -49.79 14.45 -6.52
C TYR A 708 -48.35 14.07 -6.12
#